data_AF-A0A349E0J9-F1
#
_entry.id   AF-A0A349E0J9-F1
#
_cell.length_a   1.000
_cell.length_b   1.000
_cell.length_c   1.000
_cell.angle_alpha   90.00
_cell.angle_beta   90.00
_cell.angle_gamma   90.00
#
_symmetry.space_group_name_H-M   'P 1'
#
loop_
_entity.id
_entity.type
_entity.pdbx_description
1 polymer ?
#
loop_
_entity_poly.entity_id
_entity_poly.type
_entity_poly.pdbx_seq_one_letter_code
_entity_poly.pdbx_strand_id
1 'polypeptide(L)'
;MSVKTPDFDTLRQNGLELIQKLATTTWTDHNDVDPGITLLEQICYALTDLGYRVDFDIVDLLAGGSDEAYRLLYSPREALSTQPVVFDDHRRTLIDSNEVTNAYLSKTQNPAPQLYYAPFSEELLLQEHRNELLSEDTYRLVQLKGLLDVEVQKAPDASTNDVAQQVKQKLHAQRNMATDIENIHILPEEKIKIQVELELGFTKDVEALAAQVMYILYQYTNPHFSFEKLLDFQQNQSVEETFDGPSMLRGFLTKAALTQFQKRAELRRSDLVQALMNLTPEVKTIRSLDIAREGEAFSRSILDWLISLDADKAVVFDLDASNILFFTDDLPVSYDLTMAKARYNTLLEQNRPHPLASTELDYAPPQGRNREVTQYTSVRQHMPEVYGITPYGLPEKASNVRRAQAKQLSAYLLFFEQILADFFAQLGSLPTLFSVNRNETDYQTYFAQTLSENQVPALEGIYQSPVEDITKSESFFGLANDKNRNTRLLDHFMARFGEQFSDNILGQTPTNVNTFGDAIAAKRNFLQEYPTLSAGRGVAFDYTNLHWNVSGTQKRIARLLGLRVQDKQNLAFGAGIEGFYLVEHILLRPRSGDRFQNGLLMSFLKTDDPYSLQVSYVFHKVGRFTDEGIRRFTERLLRAETPSHIQIKTYWLDIAQMATFEKAQDAFLQELNQLTSSMADTDHQYSLRVARDYLLDLLYMYHSAYPNPYNLGVPLPMRDLPIPRLAPKYETNSAQQQDGKWVVQIQVYYPQVNVTYRLCDRDRQPIASVPPLKITADTILKTDPQANNQPYEFIASPPIDQDQLYWIRAEKEVTAIDPQNNNEITKSLKYVFLAQPIRVRVGLSLVIARGVPDEIDFGTQADIELSEIQANVEYRLYADLNNNGTLERIDAGGSYSGVENGSITIPTNVTNGFTEDVLIIVRGSRDGFSTEIDVSSFLLKVRAYTGLILTASQSIVDYGVTTGVNVTVSNGALPTQKSVDYHLFYRPISDPEFVHHKLTPPPANELVTMDNGLGANVSVLKPAVPTTADNTPQAYNAAPIEPINYQLVSTLSPANDGDNLVFDISALNLPEDTLFMVVASKNGHTAPRILNDGSSSTIAVILTKPDPSPTFVIDPSPVVSGTIAKITVQNPQNGVKYYLEYESNKKKQVAKIFHDRTTSPRKDGVGYSKIEVDFATGEAIGTNSLTVETRNPITTAKVMNLIAEKPQTGIELQIAQFTFNVS
;
A
#
# COMPACT_ATOMS: atom_id res chain seq x y z
N MET A 1 -10.44 48.58 24.55
CA MET A 1 -10.63 50.00 24.92
C MET A 1 -10.83 50.77 23.64
N SER A 2 -12.01 51.35 23.40
CA SER A 2 -12.17 52.37 22.37
C SER A 2 -11.54 53.64 22.94
N VAL A 3 -10.35 54.00 22.47
CA VAL A 3 -9.80 55.34 22.71
C VAL A 3 -10.59 56.24 21.78
N LYS A 4 -11.55 56.97 22.33
CA LYS A 4 -12.32 57.93 21.55
C LYS A 4 -11.39 59.09 21.20
N THR A 5 -11.20 59.35 19.91
CA THR A 5 -10.40 60.49 19.46
C THR A 5 -10.94 61.78 20.08
N PRO A 6 -10.09 62.62 20.71
CA PRO A 6 -10.53 63.88 21.31
C PRO A 6 -11.04 64.84 20.24
N ASP A 7 -12.15 65.51 20.54
CA ASP A 7 -12.69 66.56 19.67
C ASP A 7 -11.83 67.83 19.70
N PHE A 8 -12.13 68.77 18.80
CA PHE A 8 -11.40 70.02 18.66
C PHE A 8 -11.29 70.79 19.98
N ASP A 9 -12.40 70.95 20.71
CA ASP A 9 -12.45 71.72 21.95
C ASP A 9 -11.56 71.09 23.03
N THR A 10 -11.57 69.76 23.13
CA THR A 10 -10.70 69.01 24.04
C THR A 10 -9.23 69.17 23.66
N LEU A 11 -8.88 69.05 22.37
CA LEU A 11 -7.52 69.25 21.89
C LEU A 11 -7.02 70.67 22.16
N ARG A 12 -7.86 71.68 21.91
CA ARG A 12 -7.56 73.09 22.16
C ARG A 12 -7.34 73.35 23.64
N GLN A 13 -8.23 72.85 24.50
CA GLN A 13 -8.08 73.00 25.95
C GLN A 13 -6.78 72.37 26.45
N ASN A 14 -6.47 71.14 26.01
CA ASN A 14 -5.22 70.47 26.37
C ASN A 14 -3.98 71.25 25.89
N GLY A 15 -4.03 71.80 24.68
CA GLY A 15 -2.98 72.66 24.14
C GLY A 15 -2.77 73.92 24.98
N LEU A 16 -3.85 74.59 25.37
CA LEU A 16 -3.83 75.77 26.25
C LEU A 16 -3.24 75.42 27.63
N GLU A 17 -3.66 74.31 28.23
CA GLU A 17 -3.12 73.86 29.51
C GLU A 17 -1.62 73.55 29.43
N LEU A 18 -1.15 72.99 28.30
CA LEU A 18 0.28 72.75 28.06
C LEU A 18 1.05 74.07 27.93
N ILE A 19 0.54 75.04 27.17
CA ILE A 19 1.15 76.37 27.06
C ILE A 19 1.23 77.03 28.44
N GLN A 20 0.13 77.03 29.20
CA GLN A 20 0.09 77.60 30.54
C GLN A 20 1.09 76.94 31.50
N LYS A 21 1.36 75.63 31.36
CA LYS A 21 2.35 74.91 32.17
C LYS A 21 3.79 75.19 31.72
N LEU A 22 4.05 75.24 30.41
CA LEU A 22 5.40 75.35 29.84
C LEU A 22 5.89 76.80 29.76
N ALA A 23 4.99 77.76 29.57
CA ALA A 23 5.29 79.17 29.32
C ALA A 23 4.66 80.12 30.36
N THR A 24 4.52 79.65 31.61
CA THR A 24 3.87 80.36 32.74
C THR A 24 4.17 81.84 32.86
N THR A 25 5.40 82.27 32.59
CA THR A 25 5.85 83.66 32.75
C THR A 25 6.17 84.38 31.44
N THR A 26 6.31 83.66 30.32
CA THR A 26 6.76 84.21 29.03
C THR A 26 5.62 84.40 28.04
N TRP A 27 4.55 83.62 28.13
CA TRP A 27 3.34 83.76 27.32
C TRP A 27 2.12 83.78 28.26
N THR A 28 1.57 84.96 28.49
CA THR A 28 0.50 85.18 29.50
C THR A 28 -0.84 85.60 28.88
N ASP A 29 -0.84 86.01 27.61
CA ASP A 29 -2.03 86.33 26.84
C ASP A 29 -2.45 85.09 26.03
N HIS A 30 -3.64 84.56 26.30
CA HIS A 30 -4.18 83.38 25.62
C HIS A 30 -5.53 83.69 24.95
N ASN A 31 -5.76 84.96 24.60
CA ASN A 31 -6.97 85.37 23.90
C ASN A 31 -6.93 84.97 22.42
N ASP A 32 -8.11 84.87 21.78
CA ASP A 32 -8.26 84.45 20.38
C ASP A 32 -7.63 85.42 19.36
N VAL A 33 -7.24 86.63 19.80
CA VAL A 33 -6.53 87.62 18.99
C VAL A 33 -5.01 87.38 18.92
N ASP A 34 -4.47 86.50 19.78
CA ASP A 34 -3.05 86.15 19.79
C ASP A 34 -2.74 85.21 18.60
N PRO A 35 -1.78 85.56 17.72
CA PRO A 35 -1.36 84.70 16.63
C PRO A 35 -0.95 83.29 17.04
N GLY A 36 -0.31 83.11 18.19
CA GLY A 36 0.08 81.79 18.69
C GLY A 36 -1.13 80.92 19.05
N ILE A 37 -2.22 81.51 19.55
CA ILE A 37 -3.47 80.78 19.79
C ILE A 37 -4.15 80.42 18.48
N THR A 38 -4.15 81.32 17.48
CA THR A 38 -4.68 80.98 16.15
C THR A 38 -3.92 79.84 15.48
N LEU A 39 -2.58 79.77 15.66
CA LEU A 39 -1.76 78.66 15.16
C LEU A 39 -2.08 77.35 15.88
N LEU A 40 -2.25 77.40 17.21
CA LEU A 40 -2.67 76.25 18.01
C LEU A 40 -4.01 75.70 17.50
N GLU A 41 -4.99 76.57 17.29
CA GLU A 41 -6.32 76.17 16.80
C GLU A 41 -6.25 75.48 15.44
N GLN A 42 -5.48 75.99 14.48
CA GLN A 42 -5.34 75.32 13.18
C GLN A 42 -4.65 73.95 13.30
N ILE A 43 -3.68 73.80 14.19
CA ILE A 43 -3.06 72.50 14.47
C ILE A 43 -4.06 71.55 15.13
N CYS A 44 -4.87 72.02 16.09
CA CYS A 44 -5.94 71.23 16.70
C CYS A 44 -6.97 70.77 15.67
N TYR A 45 -7.31 71.61 14.68
CA TYR A 45 -8.20 71.22 13.59
C TYR A 45 -7.60 70.10 12.73
N ALA A 46 -6.33 70.20 12.32
CA ALA A 46 -5.68 69.13 11.56
C ALA A 46 -5.52 67.82 12.36
N LEU A 47 -5.27 67.92 13.67
CA LEU A 47 -5.27 66.74 14.55
C LEU A 47 -6.67 66.10 14.67
N THR A 48 -7.74 66.91 14.61
CA THR A 48 -9.12 66.40 14.57
C THR A 48 -9.38 65.62 13.29
N ASP A 49 -8.91 66.09 12.12
CA ASP A 49 -8.99 65.33 10.85
C ASP A 49 -8.18 64.03 10.92
N LEU A 50 -6.93 64.08 11.38
CA LEU A 50 -6.11 62.88 11.54
C LEU A 50 -6.82 61.84 12.42
N GLY A 51 -7.34 62.29 13.57
CA GLY A 51 -8.06 61.44 14.49
C GLY A 51 -9.36 60.86 13.91
N TYR A 52 -10.12 61.66 13.16
CA TYR A 52 -11.31 61.18 12.44
C TYR A 52 -10.98 60.05 11.45
N ARG A 53 -9.85 60.13 10.74
CA ARG A 53 -9.42 59.07 9.80
C ARG A 53 -8.85 57.84 10.50
N VAL A 54 -8.23 58.00 11.67
CA VAL A 54 -7.78 56.87 12.50
C VAL A 54 -8.97 56.03 12.99
N ASP A 55 -10.13 56.65 13.20
CA ASP A 55 -11.36 55.99 13.65
C ASP A 55 -12.14 55.27 12.51
N PHE A 56 -11.64 55.25 11.28
CA PHE A 56 -12.22 54.44 10.22
C PHE A 56 -12.16 52.95 10.54
N ASP A 57 -13.10 52.18 9.98
CA ASP A 57 -13.09 50.73 10.11
C ASP A 57 -11.75 50.16 9.61
N ILE A 58 -11.20 49.18 10.34
CA ILE A 58 -9.93 48.55 9.99
C ILE A 58 -9.98 47.95 8.57
N VAL A 59 -11.15 47.47 8.14
CA VAL A 59 -11.35 46.94 6.79
C VAL A 59 -11.12 48.04 5.73
N ASP A 60 -11.59 49.26 5.99
CA ASP A 60 -11.39 50.42 5.10
C ASP A 60 -9.93 50.95 5.14
N LEU A 61 -9.28 50.89 6.31
CA LEU A 61 -7.86 51.27 6.46
C LEU A 61 -6.92 50.31 5.72
N LEU A 62 -7.30 49.04 5.57
CA LEU A 62 -6.53 48.03 4.84
C LEU A 62 -6.81 48.02 3.33
N ALA A 63 -7.94 48.61 2.88
CA ALA A 63 -8.37 48.61 1.48
C ALA A 63 -7.60 49.58 0.55
N GLY A 64 -6.73 50.43 1.11
CA GLY A 64 -5.98 51.46 0.36
C GLY A 64 -4.70 50.99 -0.33
N GLY A 65 -4.33 49.71 -0.20
CA GLY A 65 -3.15 49.09 -0.84
C GLY A 65 -3.53 48.00 -1.85
N SER A 66 -2.54 47.33 -2.43
CA SER A 66 -2.76 46.08 -3.16
C SER A 66 -3.51 45.08 -2.27
N ASP A 67 -4.29 44.16 -2.86
CA ASP A 67 -4.96 43.04 -2.17
C ASP A 67 -4.01 42.18 -1.31
N GLU A 68 -2.71 42.41 -1.40
CA GLU A 68 -1.63 41.76 -0.67
C GLU A 68 -1.70 41.97 0.84
N ALA A 69 -2.27 43.07 1.33
CA ALA A 69 -2.44 43.30 2.77
C ALA A 69 -3.37 42.26 3.43
N TYR A 70 -4.35 41.74 2.67
CA TYR A 70 -5.27 40.71 3.15
C TYR A 70 -4.65 39.31 3.15
N ARG A 71 -3.48 39.10 2.51
CA ARG A 71 -2.86 37.77 2.39
C ARG A 71 -2.29 37.20 3.69
N LEU A 72 -2.10 38.02 4.73
CA LEU A 72 -1.79 37.54 6.10
C LEU A 72 -3.04 37.20 6.92
N LEU A 73 -4.22 37.58 6.43
CA LEU A 73 -5.50 37.27 7.05
C LEU A 73 -6.01 35.94 6.50
N TYR A 74 -5.26 34.87 6.77
CA TYR A 74 -5.64 33.52 6.38
C TYR A 74 -7.06 33.22 6.89
N SER A 75 -7.85 32.63 6.01
CA SER A 75 -9.17 32.18 6.39
C SER A 75 -9.07 31.02 7.41
N PRO A 76 -10.14 30.72 8.17
CA PRO A 76 -10.16 29.56 9.04
C PRO A 76 -9.84 28.25 8.30
N ARG A 77 -10.33 28.09 7.07
CA ARG A 77 -10.03 26.90 6.26
C ARG A 77 -8.55 26.78 5.93
N GLU A 78 -7.87 27.88 5.61
CA GLU A 78 -6.44 27.88 5.33
C GLU A 78 -5.59 27.67 6.60
N ALA A 79 -5.99 28.29 7.71
CA ALA A 79 -5.20 28.33 8.93
C ALA A 79 -5.38 27.10 9.84
N LEU A 80 -6.58 26.51 9.86
CA LEU A 80 -6.95 25.45 10.81
C LEU A 80 -6.96 24.05 10.18
N SER A 81 -7.27 23.92 8.89
CA SER A 81 -7.28 22.61 8.24
C SER A 81 -5.88 22.00 8.19
N THR A 82 -5.78 20.70 8.41
CA THR A 82 -4.52 19.96 8.39
C THR A 82 -4.47 18.99 7.22
N GLN A 83 -3.28 18.52 6.83
CA GLN A 83 -3.20 17.33 6.00
C GLN A 83 -3.63 16.09 6.81
N PRO A 84 -4.04 14.98 6.16
CA PRO A 84 -4.48 13.79 6.88
C PRO A 84 -3.41 13.21 7.81
N VAL A 85 -3.76 13.02 9.09
CA VAL A 85 -2.86 12.43 10.09
C VAL A 85 -3.39 11.09 10.60
N VAL A 86 -4.69 10.99 10.85
CA VAL A 86 -5.31 9.75 11.33
C VAL A 86 -6.03 9.01 10.20
N PHE A 87 -6.37 7.74 10.43
CA PHE A 87 -7.06 6.90 9.44
C PHE A 87 -8.37 7.53 8.95
N ASP A 88 -9.14 8.15 9.87
CA ASP A 88 -10.38 8.84 9.52
C ASP A 88 -10.17 10.04 8.60
N ASP A 89 -9.03 10.73 8.71
CA ASP A 89 -8.70 11.85 7.82
C ASP A 89 -8.34 11.35 6.42
N HIS A 90 -7.54 10.29 6.32
CA HIS A 90 -7.23 9.69 5.02
C HIS A 90 -8.52 9.20 4.36
N ARG A 91 -9.41 8.59 5.14
CA ARG A 91 -10.74 8.18 4.67
C ARG A 91 -11.54 9.37 4.14
N ARG A 92 -11.60 10.49 4.88
CA ARG A 92 -12.25 11.75 4.43
C ARG A 92 -11.70 12.24 3.09
N THR A 93 -10.38 12.25 2.90
CA THR A 93 -9.79 12.69 1.63
C THR A 93 -10.08 11.74 0.47
N LEU A 94 -10.18 10.44 0.75
CA LEU A 94 -10.52 9.44 -0.27
C LEU A 94 -11.98 9.54 -0.70
N ILE A 95 -12.93 9.67 0.23
CA ILE A 95 -14.37 9.79 -0.09
C ILE A 95 -14.75 11.14 -0.72
N ASP A 96 -13.86 12.14 -0.62
CA ASP A 96 -13.92 13.38 -1.38
C ASP A 96 -13.44 13.17 -2.85
N SER A 97 -13.85 12.06 -3.49
CA SER A 97 -13.70 11.78 -4.92
C SER A 97 -14.97 11.13 -5.49
N ASN A 98 -15.20 11.21 -6.81
CA ASN A 98 -16.41 10.68 -7.44
C ASN A 98 -16.35 9.16 -7.56
N GLU A 99 -15.13 8.64 -7.63
CA GLU A 99 -14.78 7.27 -7.95
C GLU A 99 -14.75 6.38 -6.70
N VAL A 100 -14.67 6.97 -5.50
CA VAL A 100 -14.62 6.26 -4.22
C VAL A 100 -15.90 6.54 -3.44
N THR A 101 -16.67 5.50 -3.17
CA THR A 101 -17.86 5.59 -2.31
C THR A 101 -17.47 5.53 -0.84
N ASN A 102 -16.50 4.68 -0.50
CA ASN A 102 -15.98 4.53 0.85
C ASN A 102 -14.56 3.95 0.83
N ALA A 103 -13.82 4.13 1.91
CA ALA A 103 -12.49 3.54 2.08
C ALA A 103 -12.24 3.20 3.56
N TYR A 104 -11.39 2.21 3.81
CA TYR A 104 -10.99 1.78 5.14
C TYR A 104 -9.47 1.64 5.17
N LEU A 105 -8.85 2.15 6.23
CA LEU A 105 -7.41 2.08 6.44
C LEU A 105 -7.14 1.26 7.70
N SER A 106 -6.19 0.35 7.62
CA SER A 106 -5.75 -0.49 8.73
C SER A 106 -4.23 -0.64 8.75
N LYS A 107 -3.68 -1.01 9.91
CA LYS A 107 -2.27 -1.39 10.01
C LYS A 107 -2.07 -2.76 9.36
N THR A 108 -1.04 -2.88 8.54
CA THR A 108 -0.67 -4.16 7.92
C THR A 108 -0.32 -5.18 8.99
N GLN A 109 -0.97 -6.34 8.98
CA GLN A 109 -0.73 -7.42 9.95
C GLN A 109 0.41 -8.35 9.52
N ASN A 110 0.55 -8.58 8.22
CA ASN A 110 1.50 -9.54 7.65
C ASN A 110 2.31 -8.88 6.52
N PRO A 111 3.29 -8.02 6.85
CA PRO A 111 4.12 -7.38 5.83
C PRO A 111 4.94 -8.42 5.06
N ALA A 112 5.09 -8.20 3.75
CA ALA A 112 5.77 -9.13 2.86
C ALA A 112 7.06 -8.49 2.30
N PRO A 113 8.23 -9.14 2.45
CA PRO A 113 8.48 -10.45 3.04
C PRO A 113 8.51 -10.44 4.57
N GLN A 114 8.27 -11.59 5.19
CA GLN A 114 8.47 -11.76 6.63
C GLN A 114 9.96 -11.76 6.96
N LEU A 115 10.32 -10.91 7.94
CA LEU A 115 11.69 -10.68 8.37
C LEU A 115 11.93 -11.28 9.75
N TYR A 116 13.08 -11.92 9.93
CA TYR A 116 13.50 -12.49 11.20
C TYR A 116 14.86 -11.92 11.61
N TYR A 117 14.95 -11.52 12.88
CA TYR A 117 16.18 -11.06 13.49
C TYR A 117 16.80 -12.19 14.34
N ALA A 118 18.08 -12.45 14.14
CA ALA A 118 18.88 -13.39 14.91
C ALA A 118 19.70 -12.62 15.97
N PRO A 119 19.28 -12.59 17.26
CA PRO A 119 19.92 -11.72 18.25
C PRO A 119 21.36 -12.10 18.60
N PHE A 120 21.72 -13.38 18.46
CA PHE A 120 23.07 -13.85 18.79
C PHE A 120 24.11 -13.47 17.73
N SER A 121 23.72 -13.49 16.45
CA SER A 121 24.61 -13.14 15.34
C SER A 121 24.42 -11.70 14.83
N GLU A 122 23.43 -10.97 15.36
CA GLU A 122 23.08 -9.61 14.96
C GLU A 122 22.75 -9.49 13.46
N GLU A 123 21.99 -10.47 12.95
CA GLU A 123 21.71 -10.64 11.52
C GLU A 123 20.20 -10.60 11.22
N LEU A 124 19.86 -10.11 10.03
CA LEU A 124 18.50 -10.12 9.49
C LEU A 124 18.40 -11.12 8.34
N LEU A 125 17.36 -11.94 8.35
CA LEU A 125 17.08 -12.96 7.34
C LEU A 125 15.60 -13.00 6.97
N LEU A 126 15.33 -13.62 5.82
CA LEU A 126 13.98 -13.94 5.36
C LEU A 126 13.49 -15.25 5.99
N GLN A 127 12.16 -15.41 6.08
CA GLN A 127 11.52 -16.64 6.58
C GLN A 127 12.07 -17.91 5.92
N GLU A 128 12.25 -17.89 4.60
CA GLU A 128 12.70 -19.02 3.78
C GLU A 128 14.12 -19.50 4.12
N HIS A 129 14.93 -18.65 4.76
CA HIS A 129 16.31 -18.95 5.15
C HIS A 129 16.47 -19.19 6.64
N ARG A 130 15.36 -19.30 7.38
CA ARG A 130 15.36 -19.74 8.78
C ARG A 130 15.75 -21.20 8.84
N ASN A 131 16.66 -21.55 9.75
CA ASN A 131 16.88 -22.95 10.08
C ASN A 131 15.74 -23.44 10.98
N GLU A 132 14.82 -24.21 10.43
CA GLU A 132 13.63 -24.75 11.13
C GLU A 132 13.98 -25.63 12.33
N LEU A 133 15.21 -26.17 12.38
CA LEU A 133 15.72 -26.97 13.50
C LEU A 133 16.07 -26.13 14.74
N LEU A 134 16.11 -24.79 14.65
CA LEU A 134 16.42 -23.89 15.76
C LEU A 134 15.14 -23.30 16.37
N SER A 135 15.10 -23.22 17.70
CA SER A 135 13.94 -22.73 18.47
C SER A 135 13.51 -21.31 18.07
N GLU A 136 12.24 -20.96 18.29
CA GLU A 136 11.74 -19.58 18.12
C GLU A 136 12.49 -18.55 18.97
N ASP A 137 13.03 -18.94 20.13
CA ASP A 137 13.89 -18.07 20.94
C ASP A 137 15.19 -17.63 20.22
N THR A 138 15.57 -18.34 19.15
CA THR A 138 16.77 -18.03 18.34
C THR A 138 16.50 -16.97 17.27
N TYR A 139 15.26 -16.90 16.76
CA TYR A 139 14.87 -16.01 15.66
C TYR A 139 13.59 -15.27 16.03
N ARG A 140 13.67 -13.94 16.13
CA ARG A 140 12.52 -13.10 16.45
C ARG A 140 11.90 -12.54 15.19
N LEU A 141 10.59 -12.70 15.04
CA LEU A 141 9.83 -12.09 13.95
C LEU A 141 9.88 -10.56 14.09
N VAL A 142 10.32 -9.88 13.04
CA VAL A 142 10.39 -8.41 12.98
C VAL A 142 9.04 -7.89 12.51
N GLN A 143 8.38 -7.14 13.39
CA GLN A 143 7.07 -6.55 13.14
C GLN A 143 7.24 -5.11 12.69
N LEU A 144 7.32 -4.91 11.36
CA LEU A 144 7.44 -3.57 10.78
C LEU A 144 6.23 -2.71 11.14
N LYS A 145 6.49 -1.50 11.66
CA LYS A 145 5.47 -0.51 12.01
C LYS A 145 5.44 0.58 10.95
N GLY A 146 4.28 1.20 10.80
CA GLY A 146 4.06 2.27 9.83
C GLY A 146 3.61 1.77 8.45
N LEU A 147 3.41 0.47 8.26
CA LEU A 147 2.80 -0.06 7.03
C LEU A 147 1.28 -0.09 7.14
N LEU A 148 0.62 0.38 6.09
CA LEU A 148 -0.83 0.53 6.00
C LEU A 148 -1.41 -0.27 4.83
N ASP A 149 -2.54 -0.92 5.10
CA ASP A 149 -3.40 -1.51 4.08
C ASP A 149 -4.64 -0.63 3.89
N VAL A 150 -5.07 -0.49 2.64
CA VAL A 150 -6.22 0.34 2.27
C VAL A 150 -7.21 -0.49 1.46
N GLU A 151 -8.43 -0.60 1.98
CA GLU A 151 -9.56 -1.21 1.29
C GLU A 151 -10.46 -0.12 0.72
N VAL A 152 -10.78 -0.22 -0.57
CA VAL A 152 -11.54 0.81 -1.28
C VAL A 152 -12.81 0.21 -1.85
N GLN A 153 -13.94 0.84 -1.52
CA GLN A 153 -15.21 0.63 -2.19
C GLN A 153 -15.34 1.65 -3.32
N LYS A 154 -15.20 1.17 -4.56
CA LYS A 154 -15.35 2.01 -5.75
C LYS A 154 -16.83 2.34 -6.03
N ALA A 155 -17.06 3.42 -6.76
CA ALA A 155 -18.37 3.69 -7.35
C ALA A 155 -18.72 2.63 -8.42
N PRO A 156 -20.02 2.32 -8.64
CA PRO A 156 -20.44 1.28 -9.58
C PRO A 156 -19.86 1.44 -11.00
N ASP A 157 -19.89 2.66 -11.52
CA ASP A 157 -19.45 2.97 -12.90
C ASP A 157 -17.93 3.19 -13.03
N ALA A 158 -17.19 3.13 -11.93
CA ALA A 158 -15.75 3.43 -11.93
C ALA A 158 -14.91 2.22 -12.34
N SER A 159 -13.88 2.49 -13.15
CA SER A 159 -12.85 1.52 -13.56
C SER A 159 -11.93 1.17 -12.38
N THR A 160 -11.76 -0.12 -12.10
CA THR A 160 -10.92 -0.62 -11.00
C THR A 160 -9.49 -0.10 -11.06
N ASN A 161 -8.88 -0.10 -12.26
CA ASN A 161 -7.50 0.35 -12.44
C ASN A 161 -7.35 1.85 -12.22
N ASP A 162 -8.31 2.64 -12.72
CA ASP A 162 -8.27 4.10 -12.60
C ASP A 162 -8.48 4.51 -11.12
N VAL A 163 -9.42 3.87 -10.42
CA VAL A 163 -9.62 4.09 -8.98
C VAL A 163 -8.36 3.74 -8.20
N ALA A 164 -7.74 2.59 -8.47
CA ALA A 164 -6.51 2.18 -7.78
C ALA A 164 -5.37 3.20 -8.00
N GLN A 165 -5.19 3.68 -9.23
CA GLN A 165 -4.18 4.70 -9.54
C GLN A 165 -4.47 6.04 -8.87
N GLN A 166 -5.72 6.52 -8.91
CA GLN A 166 -6.11 7.78 -8.27
C GLN A 166 -5.96 7.72 -6.74
N VAL A 167 -6.40 6.62 -6.12
CA VAL A 167 -6.24 6.40 -4.67
C VAL A 167 -4.77 6.37 -4.30
N LYS A 168 -3.94 5.65 -5.08
CA LYS A 168 -2.49 5.61 -4.91
C LYS A 168 -1.87 7.01 -4.95
N GLN A 169 -2.18 7.80 -5.98
CA GLN A 169 -1.68 9.17 -6.12
C GLN A 169 -2.09 10.06 -4.94
N LYS A 170 -3.38 10.04 -4.56
CA LYS A 170 -3.89 10.82 -3.42
C LYS A 170 -3.19 10.45 -2.11
N LEU A 171 -3.05 9.15 -1.83
CA LEU A 171 -2.44 8.70 -0.59
C LEU A 171 -0.95 8.99 -0.52
N HIS A 172 -0.18 8.80 -1.61
CA HIS A 172 1.25 9.11 -1.61
C HIS A 172 1.52 10.62 -1.48
N ALA A 173 0.70 11.47 -2.09
CA ALA A 173 0.81 12.92 -1.96
C ALA A 173 0.59 13.44 -0.53
N GLN A 174 -0.09 12.67 0.32
CA GLN A 174 -0.47 13.04 1.68
C GLN A 174 -0.03 12.03 2.74
N ARG A 175 0.90 11.14 2.39
CA ARG A 175 1.40 10.08 3.27
C ARG A 175 2.07 10.69 4.51
N ASN A 176 1.90 10.05 5.66
CA ASN A 176 2.60 10.48 6.88
C ASN A 176 4.07 10.04 6.89
N MET A 177 4.94 10.84 7.49
CA MET A 177 6.36 10.54 7.63
C MET A 177 6.59 9.20 8.34
N ALA A 178 7.56 8.42 7.84
CA ALA A 178 7.90 7.09 8.33
C ALA A 178 6.75 6.06 8.30
N THR A 179 5.74 6.29 7.46
CA THR A 179 4.70 5.31 7.12
C THR A 179 4.80 4.89 5.66
N ASP A 180 4.29 3.75 5.23
CA ASP A 180 4.18 3.42 3.80
C ASP A 180 2.91 2.62 3.52
N ILE A 181 2.45 2.64 2.27
CA ILE A 181 1.27 1.91 1.84
C ILE A 181 1.76 0.56 1.30
N GLU A 182 1.33 -0.52 1.95
CA GLU A 182 1.70 -1.87 1.53
C GLU A 182 0.72 -2.39 0.48
N ASN A 183 -0.58 -2.37 0.78
CA ASN A 183 -1.61 -2.89 -0.12
C ASN A 183 -2.74 -1.88 -0.35
N ILE A 184 -3.17 -1.77 -1.60
CA ILE A 184 -4.41 -1.08 -1.99
C ILE A 184 -5.32 -2.14 -2.61
N HIS A 185 -6.35 -2.55 -1.87
CA HIS A 185 -7.30 -3.56 -2.27
C HIS A 185 -8.62 -2.90 -2.68
N ILE A 186 -8.93 -2.94 -3.98
CA ILE A 186 -10.26 -2.55 -4.45
C ILE A 186 -11.21 -3.73 -4.19
N LEU A 187 -12.21 -3.51 -3.35
CA LEU A 187 -13.12 -4.57 -2.92
C LEU A 187 -13.91 -5.13 -4.12
N PRO A 188 -13.91 -6.45 -4.33
CA PRO A 188 -14.75 -7.09 -5.34
C PRO A 188 -16.24 -6.88 -5.03
N GLU A 189 -17.08 -6.87 -6.05
CA GLU A 189 -18.52 -6.57 -5.89
C GLU A 189 -19.32 -7.83 -5.47
N GLU A 190 -20.23 -7.66 -4.52
CA GLU A 190 -21.30 -8.60 -4.18
C GLU A 190 -22.64 -8.00 -4.59
N LYS A 191 -23.22 -8.49 -5.68
CA LYS A 191 -24.46 -7.96 -6.22
C LYS A 191 -25.68 -8.49 -5.48
N ILE A 192 -26.57 -7.58 -5.09
CA ILE A 192 -27.83 -7.86 -4.39
C ILE A 192 -28.99 -7.47 -5.27
N LYS A 193 -29.93 -8.41 -5.44
CA LYS A 193 -31.20 -8.19 -6.14
C LYS A 193 -32.37 -8.16 -5.16
N ILE A 194 -33.35 -7.33 -5.45
CA ILE A 194 -34.53 -7.12 -4.61
C ILE A 194 -35.78 -7.33 -5.45
N GLN A 195 -36.73 -8.10 -4.90
CA GLN A 195 -38.07 -8.23 -5.43
C GLN A 195 -39.06 -7.61 -4.46
N VAL A 196 -39.88 -6.68 -4.94
CA VAL A 196 -40.89 -6.00 -4.13
C VAL A 196 -42.20 -5.84 -4.87
N GLU A 197 -43.29 -6.13 -4.16
CA GLU A 197 -44.67 -5.95 -4.61
C GLU A 197 -45.37 -4.89 -3.75
N LEU A 198 -45.83 -3.81 -4.37
CA LEU A 198 -46.37 -2.63 -3.69
C LEU A 198 -47.83 -2.37 -4.09
N GLU A 199 -48.69 -2.12 -3.09
CA GLU A 199 -50.06 -1.63 -3.31
C GLU A 199 -50.04 -0.11 -3.43
N LEU A 200 -50.54 0.40 -4.55
CA LEU A 200 -50.64 1.84 -4.80
C LEU A 200 -51.80 2.45 -4.00
N GLY A 201 -51.54 3.64 -3.46
CA GLY A 201 -52.57 4.53 -2.89
C GLY A 201 -53.04 5.53 -3.94
N PHE A 202 -52.74 6.81 -3.72
CA PHE A 202 -53.05 7.88 -4.68
C PHE A 202 -51.78 8.39 -5.37
N THR A 203 -51.45 7.85 -6.54
CA THR A 203 -50.39 8.39 -7.41
C THR A 203 -50.92 8.73 -8.81
N LYS A 204 -50.42 9.81 -9.40
CA LYS A 204 -50.75 10.23 -10.78
C LYS A 204 -49.68 9.83 -11.79
N ASP A 205 -48.48 9.48 -11.34
CA ASP A 205 -47.32 9.18 -12.18
C ASP A 205 -46.59 7.95 -11.58
N VAL A 206 -46.83 6.79 -12.19
CA VAL A 206 -46.32 5.50 -11.71
C VAL A 206 -44.83 5.37 -12.04
N GLU A 207 -44.38 5.91 -13.16
CA GLU A 207 -42.98 5.92 -13.58
C GLU A 207 -42.09 6.74 -12.63
N ALA A 208 -42.58 7.88 -12.13
CA ALA A 208 -41.88 8.67 -11.12
C ALA A 208 -41.76 7.90 -9.80
N LEU A 209 -42.84 7.26 -9.36
CA LEU A 209 -42.84 6.45 -8.15
C LEU A 209 -41.91 5.23 -8.29
N ALA A 210 -41.90 4.56 -9.43
CA ALA A 210 -40.98 3.46 -9.73
C ALA A 210 -39.52 3.90 -9.60
N ALA A 211 -39.15 5.04 -10.19
CA ALA A 211 -37.81 5.61 -10.08
C ALA A 211 -37.43 5.93 -8.63
N GLN A 212 -38.37 6.46 -7.84
CA GLN A 212 -38.15 6.79 -6.42
C GLN A 212 -37.98 5.52 -5.57
N VAL A 213 -38.75 4.47 -5.83
CA VAL A 213 -38.58 3.15 -5.19
C VAL A 213 -37.21 2.57 -5.54
N MET A 214 -36.81 2.57 -6.82
CA MET A 214 -35.48 2.12 -7.26
C MET A 214 -34.36 2.88 -6.53
N TYR A 215 -34.51 4.21 -6.38
CA TYR A 215 -33.55 5.05 -5.67
C TYR A 215 -33.47 4.74 -4.16
N ILE A 216 -34.59 4.49 -3.49
CA ILE A 216 -34.60 4.10 -2.07
C ILE A 216 -33.97 2.72 -1.86
N LEU A 217 -34.27 1.76 -2.73
CA LEU A 217 -33.63 0.44 -2.70
C LEU A 217 -32.12 0.57 -2.88
N TYR A 218 -31.68 1.33 -3.88
CA TYR A 218 -30.27 1.64 -4.11
C TYR A 218 -29.62 2.32 -2.89
N GLN A 219 -30.23 3.35 -2.31
CA GLN A 219 -29.69 4.10 -1.18
C GLN A 219 -29.56 3.21 0.07
N TYR A 220 -30.50 2.28 0.26
CA TYR A 220 -30.44 1.36 1.38
C TYR A 220 -29.30 0.35 1.24
N THR A 221 -29.11 -0.23 0.05
CA THR A 221 -28.02 -1.19 -0.22
C THR A 221 -26.65 -0.51 -0.32
N ASN A 222 -26.61 0.68 -0.93
CA ASN A 222 -25.41 1.47 -1.21
C ASN A 222 -25.50 2.83 -0.50
N PRO A 223 -25.33 2.87 0.83
CA PRO A 223 -25.40 4.11 1.58
C PRO A 223 -24.24 5.03 1.21
N HIS A 224 -24.51 6.32 1.02
CA HIS A 224 -23.52 7.35 0.69
C HIS A 224 -23.40 8.40 1.80
N PHE A 225 -22.26 9.07 1.85
CA PHE A 225 -22.05 10.19 2.78
C PHE A 225 -22.81 11.44 2.33
N SER A 226 -23.50 12.08 3.27
CA SER A 226 -24.13 13.38 3.07
C SER A 226 -23.20 14.47 3.56
N PHE A 227 -22.81 15.39 2.66
CA PHE A 227 -21.93 16.51 2.99
C PHE A 227 -22.76 17.76 3.28
N GLU A 228 -22.39 18.49 4.32
CA GLU A 228 -23.06 19.73 4.72
C GLU A 228 -22.29 20.97 4.26
N LYS A 229 -23.01 22.07 4.02
CA LYS A 229 -22.41 23.39 3.76
C LYS A 229 -21.94 24.02 5.07
N LEU A 230 -21.00 24.96 5.00
CA LEU A 230 -20.44 25.62 6.20
C LEU A 230 -21.51 26.18 7.14
N LEU A 231 -22.51 26.89 6.61
CA LEU A 231 -23.53 27.59 7.41
C LEU A 231 -24.43 26.61 8.18
N ASP A 232 -24.72 25.45 7.61
CA ASP A 232 -25.57 24.43 8.23
C ASP A 232 -24.77 23.66 9.28
N PHE A 233 -23.52 23.30 8.96
CA PHE A 233 -22.63 22.54 9.82
C PHE A 233 -22.26 23.30 11.11
N GLN A 234 -22.03 24.62 11.00
CA GLN A 234 -21.67 25.50 12.12
C GLN A 234 -22.75 25.56 13.21
N GLN A 235 -24.03 25.37 12.89
CA GLN A 235 -25.12 25.55 13.87
C GLN A 235 -24.94 24.68 15.13
N ASN A 236 -24.17 23.60 15.01
CA ASN A 236 -23.95 22.61 16.06
C ASN A 236 -22.48 22.43 16.47
N GLN A 237 -21.53 23.18 15.90
CA GLN A 237 -20.08 22.99 16.14
C GLN A 237 -19.31 24.31 16.22
N SER A 238 -18.17 24.31 16.92
CA SER A 238 -17.26 25.45 16.93
C SER A 238 -16.51 25.59 15.59
N VAL A 239 -15.90 26.75 15.35
CA VAL A 239 -15.07 26.97 14.14
C VAL A 239 -13.88 26.01 14.14
N GLU A 240 -13.26 25.79 15.30
CA GLU A 240 -12.14 24.87 15.47
C GLU A 240 -12.54 23.41 15.16
N GLU A 241 -13.71 22.98 15.63
CA GLU A 241 -14.23 21.64 15.34
C GLU A 241 -14.61 21.48 13.86
N THR A 242 -15.07 22.56 13.22
CA THR A 242 -15.50 22.57 11.82
C THR A 242 -14.35 22.29 10.86
N PHE A 243 -13.17 22.87 11.12
CA PHE A 243 -11.98 22.72 10.29
C PHE A 243 -10.96 21.70 10.87
N ASP A 244 -11.39 20.82 11.77
CA ASP A 244 -10.55 19.76 12.31
C ASP A 244 -10.37 18.61 11.29
N GLY A 245 -9.19 18.58 10.68
CA GLY A 245 -8.76 17.59 9.69
C GLY A 245 -8.60 18.17 8.27
N PRO A 246 -8.67 17.31 7.23
CA PRO A 246 -8.42 17.73 5.85
C PRO A 246 -9.55 18.56 5.25
N SER A 247 -9.14 19.55 4.45
CA SER A 247 -10.07 20.39 3.70
C SER A 247 -10.71 19.61 2.53
N MET A 248 -12.02 19.39 2.60
CA MET A 248 -12.79 18.67 1.57
C MET A 248 -13.49 19.62 0.61
N LEU A 249 -13.62 19.23 -0.67
CA LEU A 249 -14.23 20.02 -1.73
C LEU A 249 -15.77 19.94 -1.74
N ARG A 250 -16.35 18.86 -1.22
CA ARG A 250 -17.80 18.61 -1.23
C ARG A 250 -18.58 19.16 -0.03
N GLY A 251 -17.88 19.68 0.97
CA GLY A 251 -18.49 20.16 2.22
C GLY A 251 -17.89 19.47 3.44
N PHE A 252 -18.64 19.47 4.54
CA PHE A 252 -18.19 19.01 5.85
C PHE A 252 -18.84 17.67 6.23
N LEU A 253 -18.11 16.85 6.99
CA LEU A 253 -18.55 15.56 7.51
C LEU A 253 -18.24 15.42 8.99
N THR A 254 -19.26 15.12 9.80
CA THR A 254 -19.07 14.86 11.23
C THR A 254 -18.30 13.54 11.46
N LYS A 255 -17.51 13.47 12.54
CA LYS A 255 -16.86 12.21 12.96
C LYS A 255 -17.89 11.12 13.31
N ALA A 256 -19.07 11.52 13.79
CA ALA A 256 -20.19 10.61 14.04
C ALA A 256 -20.70 9.95 12.75
N ALA A 257 -20.77 10.69 11.63
CA ALA A 257 -21.14 10.11 10.35
C ALA A 257 -20.11 9.06 9.88
N LEU A 258 -18.81 9.30 10.06
CA LEU A 258 -17.78 8.30 9.69
C LEU A 258 -17.89 7.00 10.50
N THR A 259 -18.18 7.10 11.79
CA THR A 259 -18.30 5.94 12.70
C THR A 259 -19.59 5.16 12.49
N GLN A 260 -20.69 5.81 12.11
CA GLN A 260 -21.94 5.14 11.76
C GLN A 260 -21.85 4.37 10.44
N PHE A 261 -21.05 4.87 9.50
CA PHE A 261 -20.86 4.24 8.19
C PHE A 261 -19.74 3.19 8.23
N GLN A 262 -19.90 2.16 9.06
CA GLN A 262 -19.05 0.96 9.02
C GLN A 262 -19.53 0.00 7.93
N LYS A 263 -18.67 -0.93 7.51
CA LYS A 263 -19.04 -2.00 6.57
C LYS A 263 -20.22 -2.78 7.16
N ARG A 264 -21.34 -2.86 6.44
CA ARG A 264 -22.51 -3.60 6.90
C ARG A 264 -22.22 -5.09 6.80
N ALA A 265 -22.37 -5.79 7.92
CA ALA A 265 -22.28 -7.25 7.97
C ALA A 265 -23.60 -7.93 7.52
N GLU A 266 -24.70 -7.18 7.46
CA GLU A 266 -26.03 -7.72 7.18
C GLU A 266 -26.98 -6.70 6.55
N LEU A 267 -27.93 -7.19 5.75
CA LEU A 267 -29.11 -6.45 5.25
C LEU A 267 -30.38 -7.02 5.88
N ARG A 268 -31.20 -6.15 6.45
CA ARG A 268 -32.47 -6.51 7.09
C ARG A 268 -33.66 -6.14 6.22
N ARG A 269 -34.63 -7.04 6.08
CA ARG A 269 -35.88 -6.79 5.36
C ARG A 269 -36.77 -5.76 6.06
N SER A 270 -36.76 -5.76 7.40
CA SER A 270 -37.54 -4.83 8.24
C SER A 270 -37.25 -3.37 7.92
N ASP A 271 -35.98 -3.05 7.69
CA ASP A 271 -35.52 -1.68 7.51
C ASP A 271 -35.91 -1.16 6.13
N LEU A 272 -35.90 -2.04 5.10
CA LEU A 272 -36.45 -1.73 3.78
C LEU A 272 -37.97 -1.54 3.80
N VAL A 273 -38.69 -2.37 4.55
CA VAL A 273 -40.13 -2.20 4.75
C VAL A 273 -40.42 -0.82 5.34
N GLN A 274 -39.66 -0.41 6.36
CA GLN A 274 -39.79 0.91 6.97
C GLN A 274 -39.44 2.03 5.96
N ALA A 275 -38.35 1.89 5.20
CA ALA A 275 -37.93 2.87 4.20
C ALA A 275 -38.98 3.08 3.09
N LEU A 276 -39.58 1.99 2.60
CA LEU A 276 -40.60 2.04 1.55
C LEU A 276 -41.96 2.53 2.07
N MET A 277 -42.35 2.19 3.29
CA MET A 277 -43.60 2.67 3.90
C MET A 277 -43.59 4.19 4.16
N ASN A 278 -42.42 4.84 4.20
CA ASN A 278 -42.31 6.29 4.28
C ASN A 278 -42.84 7.02 3.03
N LEU A 279 -43.11 6.31 1.92
CA LEU A 279 -43.75 6.83 0.70
C LEU A 279 -45.29 6.94 0.81
N THR A 280 -45.83 7.03 2.02
CA THR A 280 -47.28 7.23 2.23
C THR A 280 -47.63 8.69 1.86
N PRO A 281 -48.68 8.97 1.05
CA PRO A 281 -49.82 8.12 0.68
C PRO A 281 -49.73 7.44 -0.71
N GLU A 282 -48.60 7.54 -1.42
CA GLU A 282 -48.44 6.96 -2.76
C GLU A 282 -48.35 5.43 -2.71
N VAL A 283 -47.70 4.89 -1.68
CA VAL A 283 -47.68 3.47 -1.34
C VAL A 283 -48.61 3.23 -0.14
N LYS A 284 -49.60 2.35 -0.31
CA LYS A 284 -50.59 2.02 0.71
C LYS A 284 -50.11 0.88 1.62
N THR A 285 -49.58 -0.19 1.03
CA THR A 285 -49.07 -1.38 1.73
C THR A 285 -48.01 -2.10 0.90
N ILE A 286 -47.09 -2.81 1.56
CA ILE A 286 -46.16 -3.75 0.89
C ILE A 286 -46.78 -5.15 0.92
N ARG A 287 -46.97 -5.78 -0.24
CA ARG A 287 -47.53 -7.13 -0.37
C ARG A 287 -46.48 -8.20 -0.09
N SER A 288 -45.31 -8.07 -0.71
CA SER A 288 -44.17 -8.96 -0.51
C SER A 288 -42.86 -8.21 -0.74
N LEU A 289 -41.81 -8.62 -0.02
CA LEU A 289 -40.45 -8.09 -0.16
C LEU A 289 -39.46 -9.21 0.11
N ASP A 290 -38.65 -9.51 -0.89
CA ASP A 290 -37.59 -10.52 -0.85
C ASP A 290 -36.28 -9.90 -1.34
N ILE A 291 -35.19 -10.28 -0.68
CA ILE A 291 -33.82 -9.87 -1.04
C ILE A 291 -33.05 -11.17 -1.30
N ALA A 292 -32.15 -11.19 -2.29
CA ALA A 292 -31.29 -12.33 -2.58
C ALA A 292 -29.96 -11.87 -3.19
N ARG A 293 -28.93 -12.72 -3.10
CA ARG A 293 -27.66 -12.49 -3.80
C ARG A 293 -27.76 -12.87 -5.27
N GLU A 294 -26.82 -12.38 -6.07
CA GLU A 294 -26.64 -12.83 -7.45
C GLU A 294 -26.48 -14.37 -7.51
N GLY A 295 -27.17 -15.02 -8.45
CA GLY A 295 -27.19 -16.48 -8.58
C GLY A 295 -28.11 -17.25 -7.61
N GLU A 296 -28.53 -16.66 -6.49
CA GLU A 296 -29.46 -17.29 -5.54
C GLU A 296 -30.94 -17.07 -5.95
N ALA A 297 -31.83 -18.00 -5.60
CA ALA A 297 -33.27 -17.80 -5.79
C ALA A 297 -33.87 -16.97 -4.66
N PHE A 298 -34.90 -16.15 -4.95
CA PHE A 298 -35.65 -15.46 -3.89
C PHE A 298 -36.31 -16.48 -2.97
N SER A 299 -35.98 -16.42 -1.68
CA SER A 299 -36.60 -17.27 -0.67
C SER A 299 -37.95 -16.68 -0.25
N ARG A 300 -39.03 -17.45 -0.47
CA ARG A 300 -40.39 -17.13 0.00
C ARG A 300 -40.61 -17.44 1.48
N SER A 301 -39.55 -17.81 2.21
CA SER A 301 -39.62 -18.07 3.64
C SER A 301 -39.79 -16.76 4.41
N ILE A 302 -40.84 -16.69 5.24
CA ILE A 302 -41.09 -15.56 6.16
C ILE A 302 -39.96 -15.45 7.22
N LEU A 303 -39.15 -16.49 7.41
CA LEU A 303 -38.08 -16.56 8.41
C LEU A 303 -36.73 -15.97 7.93
N ASP A 304 -36.60 -15.56 6.66
CA ASP A 304 -35.33 -15.14 6.08
C ASP A 304 -35.18 -13.60 6.09
N TRP A 305 -35.46 -12.96 7.23
CA TRP A 305 -35.51 -11.50 7.40
C TRP A 305 -34.13 -10.81 7.38
N LEU A 306 -33.05 -11.58 7.36
CA LEU A 306 -31.67 -11.12 7.46
C LEU A 306 -30.80 -11.83 6.42
N ILE A 307 -29.98 -11.06 5.71
CA ILE A 307 -28.98 -11.57 4.76
C ILE A 307 -27.61 -11.12 5.22
N SER A 308 -26.75 -12.07 5.55
CA SER A 308 -25.34 -11.79 5.87
C SER A 308 -24.59 -11.34 4.62
N LEU A 309 -23.62 -10.45 4.78
CA LEU A 309 -22.79 -9.91 3.70
C LEU A 309 -21.35 -10.37 3.88
N ASP A 310 -20.63 -10.50 2.77
CA ASP A 310 -19.21 -10.87 2.80
C ASP A 310 -18.36 -9.67 3.26
N ALA A 311 -17.58 -9.89 4.32
CA ALA A 311 -16.71 -8.88 4.91
C ALA A 311 -15.55 -8.46 4.00
N ASP A 312 -15.32 -9.14 2.87
CA ASP A 312 -14.27 -8.80 1.89
C ASP A 312 -14.84 -8.27 0.56
N LYS A 313 -16.17 -8.11 0.44
CA LYS A 313 -16.83 -7.59 -0.77
C LYS A 313 -17.52 -6.25 -0.56
N ALA A 314 -17.68 -5.49 -1.64
CA ALA A 314 -18.49 -4.29 -1.70
C ALA A 314 -19.89 -4.66 -2.18
N VAL A 315 -20.91 -4.34 -1.38
CA VAL A 315 -22.31 -4.57 -1.78
C VAL A 315 -22.68 -3.61 -2.91
N VAL A 316 -23.34 -4.13 -3.94
CA VAL A 316 -23.86 -3.35 -5.08
C VAL A 316 -25.30 -3.75 -5.37
N PHE A 317 -26.19 -2.78 -5.49
CA PHE A 317 -27.55 -3.01 -5.99
C PHE A 317 -27.58 -3.39 -7.46
N ASP A 318 -28.13 -4.56 -7.78
CA ASP A 318 -28.38 -4.99 -9.14
C ASP A 318 -29.79 -4.59 -9.58
N LEU A 319 -29.88 -3.45 -10.27
CA LEU A 319 -31.15 -2.93 -10.78
C LEU A 319 -31.73 -3.82 -11.89
N ASP A 320 -30.89 -4.46 -12.70
CA ASP A 320 -31.35 -5.24 -13.86
C ASP A 320 -31.93 -6.60 -13.44
N ALA A 321 -31.42 -7.17 -12.35
CA ALA A 321 -31.94 -8.40 -11.75
C ALA A 321 -33.07 -8.17 -10.72
N SER A 322 -33.39 -6.91 -10.40
CA SER A 322 -34.41 -6.54 -9.42
C SER A 322 -35.80 -6.37 -10.05
N ASN A 323 -36.85 -6.76 -9.33
CA ASN A 323 -38.23 -6.73 -9.81
C ASN A 323 -39.12 -5.86 -8.92
N ILE A 324 -39.69 -4.80 -9.49
CA ILE A 324 -40.61 -3.89 -8.80
C ILE A 324 -41.98 -3.98 -9.47
N LEU A 325 -42.97 -4.47 -8.73
CA LEU A 325 -44.34 -4.70 -9.20
C LEU A 325 -45.33 -3.83 -8.42
N PHE A 326 -46.26 -3.20 -9.13
CA PHE A 326 -47.31 -2.36 -8.54
C PHE A 326 -48.68 -2.99 -8.72
N PHE A 327 -49.55 -2.83 -7.72
CA PHE A 327 -50.92 -3.34 -7.72
C PHE A 327 -51.92 -2.26 -7.29
N THR A 328 -53.14 -2.33 -7.78
CA THR A 328 -54.28 -1.54 -7.32
C THR A 328 -55.51 -2.42 -7.26
N ASP A 329 -56.07 -2.62 -6.08
CA ASP A 329 -57.23 -3.53 -5.85
C ASP A 329 -57.01 -4.92 -6.48
N ASP A 330 -55.82 -5.49 -6.26
CA ASP A 330 -55.36 -6.78 -6.81
C ASP A 330 -55.08 -6.84 -8.32
N LEU A 331 -55.18 -5.72 -9.04
CA LEU A 331 -54.82 -5.65 -10.46
C LEU A 331 -53.37 -5.15 -10.64
N PRO A 332 -52.51 -5.88 -11.38
CA PRO A 332 -51.15 -5.43 -11.65
C PRO A 332 -51.17 -4.18 -12.55
N VAL A 333 -50.36 -3.19 -12.19
CA VAL A 333 -50.19 -1.93 -12.94
C VAL A 333 -48.86 -1.98 -13.68
N SER A 334 -48.91 -1.89 -15.02
CA SER A 334 -47.73 -1.79 -15.87
C SER A 334 -47.25 -0.34 -15.96
N TYR A 335 -45.93 -0.14 -15.97
CA TYR A 335 -45.26 1.13 -16.22
C TYR A 335 -44.14 0.95 -17.24
N ASP A 336 -43.69 2.04 -17.87
CA ASP A 336 -42.54 1.99 -18.78
C ASP A 336 -41.21 1.94 -18.00
N LEU A 337 -40.57 0.77 -18.00
CA LEU A 337 -39.29 0.54 -17.33
C LEU A 337 -38.17 1.45 -17.87
N THR A 338 -38.19 1.79 -19.16
CA THR A 338 -37.17 2.64 -19.79
C THR A 338 -37.28 4.06 -19.27
N MET A 339 -38.50 4.60 -19.20
CA MET A 339 -38.75 5.93 -18.61
C MET A 339 -38.44 5.95 -17.11
N ALA A 340 -38.81 4.90 -16.37
CA ALA A 340 -38.48 4.77 -14.95
C ALA A 340 -36.96 4.75 -14.71
N LYS A 341 -36.20 3.95 -15.47
CA LYS A 341 -34.72 3.91 -15.39
C LYS A 341 -34.09 5.26 -15.74
N ALA A 342 -34.58 5.97 -16.77
CA ALA A 342 -34.07 7.31 -17.11
C ALA A 342 -34.30 8.33 -15.98
N ARG A 343 -35.46 8.29 -15.34
CA ARG A 343 -35.77 9.13 -14.17
C ARG A 343 -34.96 8.71 -12.94
N TYR A 344 -34.74 7.42 -12.72
CA TYR A 344 -33.86 6.90 -11.67
C TYR A 344 -32.43 7.41 -11.84
N ASN A 345 -31.87 7.34 -13.06
CA ASN A 345 -30.54 7.89 -13.35
C ASN A 345 -30.50 9.41 -13.12
N THR A 346 -31.58 10.12 -13.44
CA THR A 346 -31.69 11.56 -13.14
C THR A 346 -31.67 11.81 -11.63
N LEU A 347 -32.35 10.99 -10.82
CA LEU A 347 -32.31 11.08 -9.35
C LEU A 347 -30.91 10.75 -8.80
N LEU A 348 -30.23 9.75 -9.35
CA LEU A 348 -28.84 9.44 -8.97
C LEU A 348 -27.91 10.63 -9.23
N GLU A 349 -27.97 11.24 -10.41
CA GLU A 349 -27.13 12.40 -10.75
C GLU A 349 -27.49 13.63 -9.91
N GLN A 350 -28.79 13.89 -9.68
CA GLN A 350 -29.23 15.03 -8.84
C GLN A 350 -28.75 14.92 -7.38
N ASN A 351 -28.65 13.70 -6.85
CA ASN A 351 -28.21 13.46 -5.48
C ASN A 351 -26.73 13.10 -5.38
N ARG A 352 -25.99 13.10 -6.50
CA ARG A 352 -24.55 12.85 -6.49
C ARG A 352 -23.83 14.03 -5.80
N PRO A 353 -22.94 13.78 -4.84
CA PRO A 353 -22.18 14.85 -4.20
C PRO A 353 -21.31 15.60 -5.23
N HIS A 354 -21.44 16.93 -5.28
CA HIS A 354 -20.63 17.79 -6.14
C HIS A 354 -19.76 18.74 -5.31
N PRO A 355 -18.59 19.17 -5.85
CA PRO A 355 -17.80 20.22 -5.21
C PRO A 355 -18.64 21.49 -4.98
N LEU A 356 -18.52 22.06 -3.79
CA LEU A 356 -19.20 23.30 -3.40
C LEU A 356 -18.42 24.53 -3.84
N ALA A 357 -19.11 25.69 -3.91
CA ALA A 357 -18.44 26.96 -4.15
C ALA A 357 -17.57 27.36 -2.94
N SER A 358 -16.49 28.12 -3.17
CA SER A 358 -15.57 28.54 -2.09
C SER A 358 -16.28 29.30 -0.96
N THR A 359 -17.30 30.09 -1.27
CA THR A 359 -18.13 30.83 -0.30
C THR A 359 -18.98 29.95 0.60
N GLU A 360 -19.23 28.69 0.19
CA GLU A 360 -19.99 27.70 0.98
C GLU A 360 -19.06 26.82 1.83
N LEU A 361 -17.75 26.99 1.65
CA LEU A 361 -16.68 26.16 2.19
C LEU A 361 -15.77 26.92 3.17
N ASP A 362 -15.83 28.25 3.17
CA ASP A 362 -14.90 29.12 3.90
C ASP A 362 -15.47 30.52 4.19
N TYR A 363 -14.83 31.23 5.11
CA TYR A 363 -15.13 32.62 5.44
C TYR A 363 -14.26 33.56 4.60
N ALA A 364 -14.86 34.25 3.65
CA ALA A 364 -14.16 35.31 2.93
C ALA A 364 -13.97 36.54 3.84
N PRO A 365 -12.74 37.11 3.93
CA PRO A 365 -12.55 38.37 4.62
C PRO A 365 -13.37 39.47 3.92
N PRO A 366 -14.04 40.36 4.67
CA PRO A 366 -14.80 41.46 4.08
C PRO A 366 -13.85 42.39 3.30
N GLN A 367 -14.26 42.82 2.12
CA GLN A 367 -13.52 43.78 1.31
C GLN A 367 -13.93 45.20 1.70
N GLY A 368 -12.94 46.02 2.07
CA GLY A 368 -13.17 47.42 2.46
C GLY A 368 -13.19 48.36 1.27
N ARG A 369 -13.51 49.63 1.55
CA ARG A 369 -13.45 50.73 0.57
C ARG A 369 -12.23 51.59 0.85
N ASN A 370 -11.41 51.86 -0.17
CA ASN A 370 -10.34 52.84 -0.07
C ASN A 370 -10.90 54.24 0.24
N ARG A 371 -10.50 54.80 1.40
CA ARG A 371 -10.88 56.13 1.90
C ARG A 371 -9.84 57.22 1.63
N GLU A 372 -8.76 56.91 0.91
CA GLU A 372 -7.68 57.84 0.54
C GLU A 372 -7.03 58.57 1.74
N VAL A 373 -6.84 57.86 2.86
CA VAL A 373 -6.42 58.46 4.14
C VAL A 373 -5.05 59.15 4.10
N THR A 374 -4.20 58.85 3.11
CA THR A 374 -2.87 59.44 2.91
C THR A 374 -2.90 60.94 2.56
N GLN A 375 -4.00 61.44 1.99
CA GLN A 375 -4.07 62.82 1.48
C GLN A 375 -3.94 63.85 2.60
N TYR A 376 -2.91 64.69 2.54
CA TYR A 376 -2.72 65.79 3.49
C TYR A 376 -3.22 67.13 2.94
N THR A 377 -3.97 67.87 3.76
CA THR A 377 -4.40 69.25 3.50
C THR A 377 -3.65 70.21 4.42
N SER A 378 -2.99 71.21 3.84
CA SER A 378 -2.18 72.16 4.61
C SER A 378 -3.02 73.01 5.57
N VAL A 379 -2.56 73.14 6.82
CA VAL A 379 -3.18 74.01 7.85
C VAL A 379 -3.23 75.47 7.41
N ARG A 380 -2.37 75.87 6.46
CA ARG A 380 -2.29 77.24 5.92
C ARG A 380 -3.49 77.60 5.07
N GLN A 381 -4.21 76.63 4.53
CA GLN A 381 -5.40 76.88 3.71
C GLN A 381 -6.53 77.50 4.53
N HIS A 382 -6.57 77.22 5.83
CA HIS A 382 -7.60 77.68 6.75
C HIS A 382 -7.14 78.87 7.62
N MET A 383 -5.92 79.36 7.39
CA MET A 383 -5.40 80.53 8.11
C MET A 383 -6.07 81.83 7.63
N PRO A 384 -6.20 82.84 8.51
CA PRO A 384 -6.64 84.16 8.09
C PRO A 384 -5.74 84.79 7.01
N GLU A 385 -6.36 85.39 5.98
CA GLU A 385 -5.65 86.00 4.83
C GLU A 385 -4.59 87.03 5.23
N VAL A 386 -4.75 87.68 6.39
CA VAL A 386 -3.79 88.67 6.90
C VAL A 386 -2.38 88.11 7.06
N TYR A 387 -2.22 86.80 7.30
CA TYR A 387 -0.92 86.15 7.44
C TYR A 387 -0.15 86.03 6.11
N GLY A 388 -0.84 86.09 4.97
CA GLY A 388 -0.22 86.08 3.63
C GLY A 388 0.44 84.76 3.23
N ILE A 389 0.06 83.66 3.87
CA ILE A 389 0.57 82.30 3.64
C ILE A 389 -0.52 81.33 3.12
N THR A 390 -1.71 81.85 2.83
CA THR A 390 -2.84 81.13 2.22
C THR A 390 -2.58 80.93 0.70
N PRO A 391 -3.39 80.13 -0.01
CA PRO A 391 -3.30 80.00 -1.47
C PRO A 391 -3.42 81.34 -2.24
N TYR A 392 -4.10 82.34 -1.67
CA TYR A 392 -4.23 83.67 -2.26
C TYR A 392 -2.94 84.51 -2.12
N GLY A 393 -2.08 84.17 -1.17
CA GLY A 393 -0.76 84.77 -0.97
C GLY A 393 -0.79 86.25 -0.59
N LEU A 394 0.35 86.93 -0.78
CA LEU A 394 0.47 88.36 -0.57
C LEU A 394 0.15 89.14 -1.86
N PRO A 395 -0.42 90.36 -1.77
CA PRO A 395 -0.58 91.24 -2.93
C PRO A 395 0.74 91.50 -3.66
N GLU A 396 0.71 91.65 -4.99
CA GLU A 396 1.92 91.87 -5.81
C GLU A 396 2.76 93.06 -5.34
N LYS A 397 2.14 94.09 -4.73
CA LYS A 397 2.81 95.29 -4.20
C LYS A 397 3.40 95.12 -2.79
N ALA A 398 3.32 93.94 -2.17
CA ALA A 398 3.85 93.71 -0.82
C ALA A 398 5.37 93.93 -0.77
N SER A 399 5.84 94.60 0.29
CA SER A 399 7.27 94.89 0.49
C SER A 399 8.10 93.62 0.64
N ASN A 400 9.39 93.68 0.30
CA ASN A 400 10.32 92.56 0.48
C ASN A 400 10.39 92.07 1.94
N VAL A 401 10.26 93.00 2.91
CA VAL A 401 10.19 92.67 4.34
C VAL A 401 8.94 91.84 4.65
N ARG A 402 7.77 92.23 4.13
CA ARG A 402 6.52 91.48 4.34
C ARG A 402 6.57 90.09 3.69
N ARG A 403 7.15 89.99 2.50
CA ARG A 403 7.40 88.70 1.83
C ARG A 403 8.35 87.82 2.65
N ALA A 404 9.42 88.39 3.20
CA ALA A 404 10.35 87.66 4.06
C ALA A 404 9.70 87.17 5.36
N GLN A 405 8.84 87.99 6.00
CA GLN A 405 8.07 87.59 7.19
C GLN A 405 7.08 86.45 6.90
N ALA A 406 6.36 86.51 5.77
CA ALA A 406 5.47 85.43 5.36
C ALA A 406 6.27 84.13 5.08
N LYS A 407 7.44 84.23 4.44
CA LYS A 407 8.35 83.08 4.27
C LYS A 407 8.88 82.55 5.60
N GLN A 408 9.18 83.40 6.57
CA GLN A 408 9.61 82.99 7.91
C GLN A 408 8.51 82.22 8.65
N LEU A 409 7.27 82.71 8.62
CA LEU A 409 6.13 82.00 9.21
C LEU A 409 5.82 80.69 8.48
N SER A 410 5.89 80.71 7.15
CA SER A 410 5.79 79.54 6.29
C SER A 410 6.84 78.47 6.65
N ALA A 411 8.09 78.87 6.86
CA ALA A 411 9.15 77.97 7.30
C ALA A 411 8.93 77.43 8.72
N TYR A 412 8.39 78.25 9.64
CA TYR A 412 8.04 77.82 10.99
C TYR A 412 6.94 76.75 11.01
N LEU A 413 5.86 76.97 10.24
CA LEU A 413 4.74 76.03 10.15
C LEU A 413 5.12 74.72 9.47
N LEU A 414 6.06 74.75 8.53
CA LEU A 414 6.50 73.57 7.78
C LEU A 414 6.96 72.42 8.68
N PHE A 415 7.56 72.71 9.84
CA PHE A 415 7.94 71.70 10.82
C PHE A 415 6.74 70.88 11.32
N PHE A 416 5.66 71.56 11.70
CA PHE A 416 4.44 70.92 12.19
C PHE A 416 3.68 70.21 11.06
N GLU A 417 3.67 70.80 9.88
CA GLU A 417 3.02 70.20 8.72
C GLU A 417 3.71 68.92 8.26
N GLN A 418 5.05 68.85 8.30
CA GLN A 418 5.76 67.62 7.97
C GLN A 418 5.43 66.51 8.97
N ILE A 419 5.33 66.82 10.27
CA ILE A 419 4.91 65.86 11.30
C ILE A 419 3.51 65.30 10.98
N LEU A 420 2.55 66.18 10.68
CA LEU A 420 1.19 65.79 10.33
C LEU A 420 1.16 64.96 9.04
N ALA A 421 1.88 65.40 8.01
CA ALA A 421 1.97 64.71 6.73
C ALA A 421 2.58 63.30 6.90
N ASP A 422 3.60 63.14 7.74
CA ASP A 422 4.18 61.83 8.07
C ASP A 422 3.18 60.94 8.82
N PHE A 423 2.34 61.48 9.72
CA PHE A 423 1.26 60.70 10.34
C PHE A 423 0.24 60.20 9.31
N PHE A 424 -0.20 61.04 8.37
CA PHE A 424 -1.10 60.62 7.29
C PHE A 424 -0.43 59.61 6.35
N ALA A 425 0.86 59.77 6.06
CA ALA A 425 1.64 58.83 5.26
C ALA A 425 1.77 57.46 5.96
N GLN A 426 1.99 57.47 7.28
CA GLN A 426 2.06 56.26 8.10
C GLN A 426 0.70 55.54 8.16
N LEU A 427 -0.40 56.28 8.32
CA LEU A 427 -1.75 55.72 8.33
C LEU A 427 -2.12 55.12 6.97
N GLY A 428 -1.83 55.83 5.88
CA GLY A 428 -2.10 55.36 4.52
C GLY A 428 -1.24 54.18 4.07
N SER A 429 -0.09 53.97 4.72
CA SER A 429 0.82 52.86 4.44
C SER A 429 0.58 51.64 5.32
N LEU A 430 -0.49 51.60 6.13
CA LEU A 430 -0.89 50.41 6.88
C LEU A 430 -1.00 49.15 6.01
N PRO A 431 -1.64 49.17 4.81
CA PRO A 431 -1.69 48.00 3.93
C PRO A 431 -0.28 47.47 3.58
N THR A 432 0.66 48.37 3.27
CA THR A 432 2.05 48.03 2.98
C THR A 432 2.79 47.50 4.20
N LEU A 433 2.52 48.05 5.39
CA LEU A 433 3.14 47.63 6.64
C LEU A 433 2.69 46.22 7.06
N PHE A 434 1.42 45.88 6.83
CA PHE A 434 0.83 44.57 7.11
C PHE A 434 1.02 43.57 5.96
N SER A 435 1.63 43.96 4.85
CA SER A 435 1.99 43.04 3.77
C SER A 435 3.33 42.35 4.04
N VAL A 436 3.33 41.01 3.95
CA VAL A 436 4.58 40.23 3.88
C VAL A 436 5.11 40.10 2.46
N ASN A 437 4.30 40.36 1.43
CA ASN A 437 4.71 40.23 0.03
C ASN A 437 5.41 41.51 -0.43
N ARG A 438 6.62 41.71 0.06
CA ARG A 438 7.45 42.88 -0.23
C ARG A 438 8.78 42.41 -0.80
N ASN A 439 9.40 43.25 -1.63
CA ASN A 439 10.72 42.99 -2.18
C ASN A 439 11.72 42.66 -1.05
N GLU A 440 12.66 41.72 -1.28
CA GLU A 440 13.61 41.27 -0.25
C GLU A 440 14.44 42.42 0.35
N THR A 441 14.68 43.47 -0.45
CA THR A 441 15.43 44.67 -0.09
C THR A 441 14.59 45.77 0.56
N ASP A 442 13.27 45.60 0.60
CA ASP A 442 12.36 46.58 1.17
C ASP A 442 12.19 46.37 2.67
N TYR A 443 12.88 47.21 3.45
CA TYR A 443 12.83 47.21 4.90
C TYR A 443 11.97 48.34 5.48
N GLN A 444 11.23 49.06 4.64
CA GLN A 444 10.58 50.29 5.05
C GLN A 444 9.46 50.03 6.06
N THR A 445 9.50 50.68 7.21
CA THR A 445 8.43 50.57 8.23
C THR A 445 7.87 51.92 8.63
N TYR A 446 8.67 52.98 8.54
CA TYR A 446 8.19 54.34 8.67
C TYR A 446 8.01 54.97 7.29
N PHE A 447 6.91 55.71 7.15
CA PHE A 447 6.52 56.33 5.89
C PHE A 447 6.39 57.84 6.10
N ALA A 448 6.94 58.58 5.15
CA ALA A 448 6.86 60.03 5.09
C ALA A 448 6.42 60.43 3.69
N GLN A 449 5.79 61.59 3.58
CA GLN A 449 5.40 62.16 2.29
C GLN A 449 6.07 63.52 2.10
N THR A 450 6.59 63.76 0.90
CA THR A 450 7.16 65.06 0.54
C THR A 450 6.04 66.07 0.36
N LEU A 451 6.09 67.15 1.12
CA LEU A 451 5.20 68.28 0.93
C LEU A 451 5.64 69.09 -0.30
N SER A 452 4.81 69.12 -1.34
CA SER A 452 5.06 69.86 -2.57
C SER A 452 4.38 71.23 -2.58
N GLU A 453 4.80 72.11 -3.50
CA GLU A 453 4.20 73.45 -3.68
C GLU A 453 2.70 73.39 -4.03
N ASN A 454 2.23 72.27 -4.61
CA ASN A 454 0.81 72.06 -4.91
C ASN A 454 -0.02 71.76 -3.66
N GLN A 455 0.59 71.22 -2.61
CA GLN A 455 -0.10 70.83 -1.36
C GLN A 455 0.03 71.91 -0.29
N VAL A 456 1.17 72.60 -0.26
CA VAL A 456 1.50 73.59 0.77
C VAL A 456 1.69 74.98 0.12
N PRO A 457 0.77 75.92 0.40
CA PRO A 457 0.91 77.29 -0.10
C PRO A 457 2.16 78.00 0.45
N ALA A 458 2.72 78.90 -0.36
CA ALA A 458 3.88 79.74 0.00
C ALA A 458 5.17 78.96 0.37
N LEU A 459 5.41 77.82 -0.30
CA LEU A 459 6.58 76.96 -0.11
C LEU A 459 7.80 77.36 -0.97
N GLU A 460 7.61 78.21 -1.98
CA GLU A 460 8.63 78.58 -2.98
C GLU A 460 9.91 79.15 -2.35
N GLY A 461 11.04 78.47 -2.62
CA GLY A 461 12.38 78.87 -2.19
C GLY A 461 12.68 78.65 -0.70
N ILE A 462 11.89 77.83 0.00
CA ILE A 462 12.17 77.41 1.39
C ILE A 462 13.08 76.17 1.42
N TYR A 463 12.88 75.21 0.52
CA TYR A 463 13.75 74.05 0.39
C TYR A 463 15.08 74.40 -0.29
N GLN A 464 16.21 73.99 0.29
CA GLN A 464 17.56 74.23 -0.25
C GLN A 464 18.15 73.02 -1.01
N SER A 465 17.52 71.86 -0.95
CA SER A 465 17.98 70.58 -1.52
C SER A 465 16.77 69.75 -1.96
N PRO A 466 16.92 68.71 -2.82
CA PRO A 466 15.80 67.87 -3.23
C PRO A 466 15.26 67.10 -2.00
N VAL A 467 14.18 67.61 -1.42
CA VAL A 467 13.55 67.07 -0.21
C VAL A 467 12.98 65.68 -0.42
N GLU A 468 12.68 65.32 -1.66
CA GLU A 468 12.22 63.98 -2.04
C GLU A 468 13.19 62.86 -1.67
N ASP A 469 14.50 63.09 -1.64
CA ASP A 469 15.46 62.05 -1.27
C ASP A 469 15.59 61.90 0.25
N ILE A 470 15.32 62.97 1.01
CA ILE A 470 15.34 62.99 2.47
C ILE A 470 14.09 62.31 3.01
N THR A 471 12.90 62.66 2.53
CA THR A 471 11.63 62.06 2.99
C THR A 471 11.48 60.58 2.59
N LYS A 472 12.20 60.12 1.56
CA LYS A 472 12.29 58.68 1.23
C LYS A 472 13.17 57.89 2.19
N SER A 473 14.11 58.54 2.89
CA SER A 473 15.11 57.87 3.74
C SER A 473 14.87 58.09 5.24
N GLU A 474 14.30 59.23 5.62
CA GLU A 474 14.05 59.66 6.99
C GLU A 474 12.62 60.19 7.12
N SER A 475 11.90 59.66 8.11
CA SER A 475 10.63 60.22 8.58
C SER A 475 10.84 60.92 9.92
N PHE A 476 9.90 61.74 10.35
CA PHE A 476 9.91 62.31 11.70
C PHE A 476 9.98 61.25 12.81
N PHE A 477 9.39 60.08 12.58
CA PHE A 477 9.37 58.98 13.57
C PHE A 477 10.68 58.18 13.63
N GLY A 478 11.52 58.30 12.61
CA GLY A 478 12.77 57.58 12.50
C GLY A 478 13.13 57.19 11.07
N LEU A 479 14.19 56.40 10.95
CA LEU A 479 14.71 55.94 9.66
C LEU A 479 13.68 55.03 8.97
N ALA A 480 13.42 55.28 7.68
CA ALA A 480 12.47 54.51 6.89
C ALA A 480 12.76 53.00 6.99
N ASN A 481 14.03 52.61 6.86
CA ASN A 481 14.53 51.24 6.86
C ASN A 481 15.02 50.73 8.24
N ASP A 482 14.36 51.09 9.34
CA ASP A 482 14.66 50.52 10.66
C ASP A 482 14.35 49.01 10.70
N LYS A 483 15.40 48.20 10.49
CA LYS A 483 15.33 46.74 10.49
C LYS A 483 14.93 46.15 11.84
N ASN A 484 15.26 46.79 12.97
CA ASN A 484 14.87 46.30 14.29
C ASN A 484 13.35 46.42 14.49
N ARG A 485 12.76 47.53 14.04
CA ARG A 485 11.30 47.68 14.07
C ARG A 485 10.62 46.68 13.16
N ASN A 486 11.17 46.44 11.97
CA ASN A 486 10.66 45.45 11.02
C ASN A 486 10.64 44.04 11.63
N THR A 487 11.75 43.61 12.23
CA THR A 487 11.85 42.31 12.91
C THR A 487 10.80 42.16 14.01
N ARG A 488 10.64 43.16 14.90
CA ARG A 488 9.62 43.13 15.96
C ARG A 488 8.19 43.04 15.44
N LEU A 489 7.91 43.69 14.31
CA LEU A 489 6.60 43.61 13.67
C LEU A 489 6.32 42.20 13.14
N LEU A 490 7.31 41.59 12.47
CA LEU A 490 7.19 40.21 11.98
C LEU A 490 7.06 39.20 13.14
N ASP A 491 7.78 39.42 14.24
CA ASP A 491 7.64 38.61 15.46
C ASP A 491 6.23 38.69 16.05
N HIS A 492 5.62 39.88 16.02
CA HIS A 492 4.22 40.04 16.41
C HIS A 492 3.28 39.22 15.51
N PHE A 493 3.50 39.21 14.19
CA PHE A 493 2.70 38.39 13.28
C PHE A 493 2.90 36.89 13.48
N MET A 494 4.13 36.43 13.71
CA MET A 494 4.38 35.01 14.02
C MET A 494 3.76 34.58 15.36
N ALA A 495 3.76 35.46 16.36
CA ALA A 495 3.16 35.19 17.66
C ALA A 495 1.65 34.92 17.59
N ARG A 496 0.93 35.46 16.58
CA ARG A 496 -0.48 35.12 16.31
C ARG A 496 -0.69 33.63 16.08
N PHE A 497 0.31 32.97 15.50
CA PHE A 497 0.28 31.54 15.19
C PHE A 497 1.00 30.68 16.25
N GLY A 498 1.40 31.28 17.38
CA GLY A 498 2.17 30.60 18.42
C GLY A 498 3.61 30.26 18.01
N GLU A 499 4.13 30.87 16.94
CA GLU A 499 5.46 30.57 16.41
C GLU A 499 6.51 31.54 16.96
N GLN A 500 7.73 31.03 17.16
CA GLN A 500 8.88 31.83 17.60
C GLN A 500 10.09 31.51 16.72
N PHE A 501 10.64 32.53 16.08
CA PHE A 501 11.83 32.38 15.24
C PHE A 501 13.09 32.64 16.06
N SER A 502 14.08 31.75 16.01
CA SER A 502 15.33 31.95 16.75
C SER A 502 16.25 32.92 16.02
N ASP A 503 16.37 34.14 16.51
CA ASP A 503 17.22 35.19 15.92
C ASP A 503 18.72 34.81 15.84
N ASN A 504 19.15 33.83 16.64
CA ASN A 504 20.56 33.38 16.73
C ASN A 504 21.11 32.70 15.45
N ILE A 505 20.25 32.14 14.58
CA ILE A 505 20.69 31.36 13.39
C ILE A 505 21.07 32.28 12.22
N LEU A 506 20.55 33.50 12.20
CA LEU A 506 20.67 34.45 11.09
C LEU A 506 21.79 35.48 11.32
N GLY A 507 22.39 35.48 12.52
CA GLY A 507 23.43 36.42 12.95
C GLY A 507 24.88 35.97 12.72
N GLN A 508 25.13 34.73 12.27
CA GLN A 508 26.46 34.10 12.31
C GLN A 508 26.88 33.46 10.97
N THR A 509 26.69 34.15 9.85
CA THR A 509 27.37 33.81 8.60
C THR A 509 28.76 34.48 8.59
N PRO A 510 29.86 33.76 8.27
CA PRO A 510 31.23 34.30 8.37
C PRO A 510 31.53 35.53 7.50
N THR A 511 30.65 35.88 6.57
CA THR A 511 30.87 36.89 5.52
C THR A 511 29.83 38.01 5.44
N ASN A 512 28.74 38.00 6.23
CA ASN A 512 27.60 38.89 5.95
C ASN A 512 27.52 40.13 6.85
N VAL A 513 27.56 41.31 6.21
CA VAL A 513 27.44 42.66 6.82
C VAL A 513 25.97 43.00 7.14
N ASN A 514 25.00 42.13 6.80
CA ASN A 514 23.56 42.41 6.86
C ASN A 514 22.71 41.26 7.46
N THR A 515 23.05 40.81 8.66
CA THR A 515 22.35 39.75 9.42
C THR A 515 20.83 39.97 9.57
N PHE A 516 20.42 41.23 9.73
CA PHE A 516 19.00 41.59 9.82
C PHE A 516 18.24 41.44 8.50
N GLY A 517 18.88 41.66 7.35
CA GLY A 517 18.23 41.53 6.04
C GLY A 517 17.81 40.09 5.75
N ASP A 518 18.71 39.15 6.02
CA ASP A 518 18.46 37.71 5.84
C ASP A 518 17.37 37.21 6.81
N ALA A 519 17.38 37.71 8.04
CA ALA A 519 16.37 37.39 9.04
C ALA A 519 14.95 37.84 8.64
N ILE A 520 14.83 39.08 8.16
CA ILE A 520 13.55 39.63 7.69
C ILE A 520 13.02 38.83 6.51
N ALA A 521 13.87 38.48 5.55
CA ALA A 521 13.48 37.66 4.40
C ALA A 521 13.00 36.26 4.84
N ALA A 522 13.72 35.61 5.75
CA ALA A 522 13.33 34.30 6.29
C ALA A 522 11.97 34.35 7.01
N LYS A 523 11.75 35.34 7.89
CA LYS A 523 10.48 35.53 8.62
C LYS A 523 9.31 35.80 7.67
N ARG A 524 9.52 36.63 6.62
CA ARG A 524 8.50 36.88 5.59
C ARG A 524 8.15 35.62 4.81
N ASN A 525 9.15 34.86 4.36
CA ASN A 525 8.92 33.61 3.62
C ASN A 525 8.19 32.57 4.49
N PHE A 526 8.56 32.46 5.78
CA PHE A 526 7.88 31.56 6.72
C PHE A 526 6.41 31.96 6.91
N LEU A 527 6.13 33.25 7.12
CA LEU A 527 4.77 33.76 7.25
C LEU A 527 3.97 33.52 5.97
N GLN A 528 4.49 33.87 4.80
CA GLN A 528 3.82 33.68 3.50
C GLN A 528 3.40 32.22 3.25
N GLU A 529 4.27 31.26 3.59
CA GLU A 529 4.02 29.84 3.38
C GLU A 529 3.31 29.17 4.57
N TYR A 530 2.98 29.92 5.64
CA TYR A 530 2.56 29.37 6.92
C TYR A 530 1.40 28.36 6.85
N PRO A 531 0.30 28.60 6.11
CA PRO A 531 -0.79 27.64 5.99
C PRO A 531 -0.29 26.27 5.52
N THR A 532 0.57 26.26 4.50
CA THR A 532 1.14 25.01 3.96
C THR A 532 2.11 24.35 4.93
N LEU A 533 2.93 25.13 5.63
CA LEU A 533 3.91 24.63 6.61
C LEU A 533 3.24 24.08 7.87
N SER A 534 2.12 24.68 8.28
CA SER A 534 1.38 24.27 9.47
C SER A 534 0.48 23.07 9.18
N ALA A 535 -0.23 23.06 8.05
CA ALA A 535 -1.10 21.96 7.67
C ALA A 535 -0.31 20.68 7.33
N GLY A 536 0.84 20.82 6.67
CA GLY A 536 1.64 19.71 6.15
C GLY A 536 2.72 19.16 7.08
N ARG A 537 2.73 19.48 8.38
CA ARG A 537 3.86 19.15 9.28
C ARG A 537 4.30 17.69 9.25
N GLY A 538 3.36 16.76 9.14
CA GLY A 538 3.59 15.32 9.12
C GLY A 538 3.71 14.69 7.72
N VAL A 539 3.55 15.48 6.64
CA VAL A 539 3.54 14.95 5.27
C VAL A 539 4.94 14.51 4.86
N ALA A 540 5.02 13.30 4.32
CA ALA A 540 6.23 12.64 3.87
C ALA A 540 6.64 13.07 2.45
N PHE A 541 7.78 12.55 2.00
CA PHE A 541 8.20 12.68 0.61
C PHE A 541 7.35 11.76 -0.29
N ASP A 542 6.86 12.30 -1.41
CA ASP A 542 6.11 11.54 -2.41
C ASP A 542 7.08 10.95 -3.44
N TYR A 543 7.50 9.72 -3.21
CA TYR A 543 8.41 9.03 -4.13
C TYR A 543 7.74 8.54 -5.42
N THR A 544 6.41 8.69 -5.57
CA THR A 544 5.70 8.40 -6.83
C THR A 544 5.76 9.58 -7.82
N ASN A 545 6.10 10.77 -7.34
CA ASN A 545 6.29 11.96 -8.15
C ASN A 545 7.77 12.39 -8.16
N LEU A 546 8.48 12.09 -9.26
CA LEU A 546 9.89 12.48 -9.43
C LEU A 546 10.08 13.99 -9.75
N HIS A 547 9.00 14.76 -9.91
CA HIS A 547 9.12 16.21 -9.82
C HIS A 547 9.56 16.60 -8.42
N TRP A 548 10.29 17.71 -8.31
CA TRP A 548 10.82 18.14 -7.02
C TRP A 548 9.70 18.29 -6.00
N ASN A 549 9.72 17.43 -4.98
CA ASN A 549 8.88 17.52 -3.82
C ASN A 549 9.75 17.34 -2.57
N VAL A 550 9.31 17.88 -1.45
CA VAL A 550 9.98 17.78 -0.16
C VAL A 550 8.95 17.45 0.90
N SER A 551 9.33 16.65 1.90
CA SER A 551 8.44 16.42 3.04
C SER A 551 8.08 17.74 3.72
N GLY A 552 6.87 17.83 4.27
CA GLY A 552 6.42 19.04 4.95
C GLY A 552 7.26 19.37 6.18
N THR A 553 7.74 18.35 6.91
CA THR A 553 8.69 18.51 8.01
C THR A 553 10.02 19.11 7.53
N GLN A 554 10.58 18.61 6.41
CA GLN A 554 11.81 19.17 5.84
C GLN A 554 11.61 20.62 5.39
N LYS A 555 10.50 20.93 4.71
CA LYS A 555 10.18 22.29 4.26
C LYS A 555 10.09 23.24 5.45
N ARG A 556 9.38 22.84 6.52
CA ARG A 556 9.22 23.63 7.74
C ARG A 556 10.56 23.87 8.45
N ILE A 557 11.35 22.82 8.70
CA ILE A 557 12.67 22.95 9.33
C ILE A 557 13.59 23.84 8.49
N ALA A 558 13.60 23.67 7.16
CA ALA A 558 14.40 24.50 6.27
C ALA A 558 14.01 25.99 6.39
N ARG A 559 12.70 26.30 6.44
CA ARG A 559 12.22 27.67 6.64
C ARG A 559 12.59 28.23 8.02
N LEU A 560 12.51 27.43 9.09
CA LEU A 560 12.92 27.83 10.45
C LEU A 560 14.44 28.06 10.57
N LEU A 561 15.24 27.35 9.78
CA LEU A 561 16.69 27.59 9.66
C LEU A 561 17.04 28.77 8.75
N GLY A 562 16.05 29.39 8.11
CA GLY A 562 16.25 30.47 7.13
C GLY A 562 16.89 29.99 5.82
N LEU A 563 16.76 28.70 5.49
CA LEU A 563 17.27 28.12 4.26
C LEU A 563 16.32 28.40 3.09
N ARG A 564 16.90 28.61 1.92
CA ARG A 564 16.16 28.71 0.67
C ARG A 564 15.81 27.30 0.20
N VAL A 565 14.56 26.88 0.41
CA VAL A 565 13.97 25.76 -0.32
C VAL A 565 13.68 26.25 -1.74
N GLN A 566 14.60 26.00 -2.67
CA GLN A 566 14.40 26.23 -4.11
C GLN A 566 13.95 24.96 -4.81
N ASP A 567 13.39 25.09 -6.01
CA ASP A 567 13.03 23.96 -6.85
C ASP A 567 14.29 23.31 -7.43
N LYS A 568 14.61 22.10 -6.91
CA LYS A 568 15.74 21.24 -7.29
C LYS A 568 17.14 21.86 -7.10
N GLN A 569 17.82 21.49 -6.02
CA GLN A 569 19.26 21.74 -5.86
C GLN A 569 19.99 20.46 -5.51
N ASN A 570 21.00 20.12 -6.31
CA ASN A 570 22.10 19.30 -5.85
C ASN A 570 22.97 20.19 -4.96
N LEU A 571 22.94 19.93 -3.64
CA LEU A 571 23.59 20.72 -2.61
C LEU A 571 25.11 20.73 -2.78
N ALA A 572 25.69 19.67 -3.37
CA ALA A 572 27.12 19.58 -3.61
C ALA A 572 27.60 20.38 -4.85
N PHE A 573 26.70 20.84 -5.72
CA PHE A 573 27.05 21.56 -6.95
C PHE A 573 27.35 23.05 -6.70
N GLY A 574 28.43 23.59 -7.30
CA GLY A 574 28.77 25.02 -7.31
C GLY A 574 29.02 25.62 -5.91
N ALA A 575 30.27 25.65 -5.44
CA ALA A 575 30.70 26.15 -4.12
C ALA A 575 29.99 25.55 -2.86
N GLY A 576 28.98 24.68 -3.05
CA GLY A 576 28.20 24.06 -1.99
C GLY A 576 27.10 24.99 -1.45
N ILE A 577 25.87 24.48 -1.35
CA ILE A 577 24.71 25.24 -0.84
C ILE A 577 24.28 24.69 0.52
N GLU A 578 23.92 25.58 1.46
CA GLU A 578 23.38 25.18 2.76
C GLU A 578 22.03 24.47 2.58
N GLY A 579 21.93 23.22 3.03
CA GLY A 579 20.73 22.42 2.87
C GLY A 579 20.85 21.04 3.53
N PHE A 580 19.78 20.27 3.45
CA PHE A 580 19.76 18.88 3.90
C PHE A 580 18.68 18.06 3.20
N TYR A 581 18.86 16.74 3.20
CA TYR A 581 17.88 15.74 2.78
C TYR A 581 17.28 15.01 3.98
N LEU A 582 16.04 14.53 3.83
CA LEU A 582 15.39 13.63 4.76
C LEU A 582 15.26 12.24 4.13
N VAL A 583 15.83 11.23 4.78
CA VAL A 583 15.73 9.83 4.35
C VAL A 583 14.84 9.07 5.32
N GLU A 584 13.77 8.48 4.81
CA GLU A 584 12.84 7.66 5.58
C GLU A 584 13.26 6.19 5.55
N HIS A 585 13.51 5.59 6.70
CA HIS A 585 14.07 4.23 6.73
C HIS A 585 13.04 3.16 6.33
N ILE A 586 11.75 3.44 6.52
CA ILE A 586 10.67 2.55 6.08
C ILE A 586 10.69 2.29 4.56
N LEU A 587 11.22 3.24 3.77
CA LEU A 587 11.38 3.08 2.33
C LEU A 587 12.57 2.17 1.96
N LEU A 588 13.54 2.03 2.86
CA LEU A 588 14.73 1.18 2.72
C LEU A 588 14.48 -0.28 3.16
N ARG A 589 13.22 -0.65 3.46
CA ARG A 589 12.87 -2.02 3.87
C ARG A 589 13.05 -3.02 2.71
N PRO A 590 13.26 -4.31 3.01
CA PRO A 590 13.10 -5.39 2.04
C PRO A 590 11.64 -5.44 1.53
N ARG A 591 11.46 -5.71 0.24
CA ARG A 591 10.16 -5.82 -0.45
C ARG A 591 10.03 -7.19 -1.10
N SER A 592 8.90 -7.46 -1.77
CA SER A 592 8.61 -8.74 -2.42
C SER A 592 9.73 -9.26 -3.33
N GLY A 593 10.45 -8.36 -4.00
CA GLY A 593 11.62 -8.71 -4.79
C GLY A 593 12.70 -9.40 -3.97
N ASP A 594 12.96 -8.98 -2.73
CA ASP A 594 14.03 -9.52 -1.89
C ASP A 594 13.90 -11.01 -1.56
N ARG A 595 12.71 -11.63 -1.72
CA ARG A 595 12.47 -13.06 -1.42
C ARG A 595 13.46 -14.00 -2.11
N PHE A 596 13.93 -13.63 -3.30
CA PHE A 596 14.88 -14.46 -4.06
C PHE A 596 16.30 -14.47 -3.49
N GLN A 597 16.62 -13.59 -2.53
CA GLN A 597 17.96 -13.52 -1.95
C GLN A 597 18.25 -14.75 -1.11
N ASN A 598 19.17 -15.58 -1.58
CA ASN A 598 19.60 -16.78 -0.87
C ASN A 598 20.51 -16.47 0.32
N GLY A 599 19.94 -16.17 1.49
CA GLY A 599 20.67 -16.06 2.76
C GLY A 599 20.36 -14.80 3.56
N LEU A 600 21.36 -14.29 4.26
CA LEU A 600 21.23 -13.12 5.13
C LEU A 600 21.10 -11.83 4.32
N LEU A 601 20.26 -10.90 4.80
CA LEU A 601 20.05 -9.58 4.21
C LEU A 601 21.04 -8.56 4.76
N MET A 602 21.17 -8.50 6.09
CA MET A 602 22.00 -7.52 6.79
C MET A 602 22.69 -8.16 8.01
N SER A 603 23.80 -7.56 8.43
CA SER A 603 24.57 -7.93 9.61
C SER A 603 24.91 -6.68 10.45
N PHE A 604 25.37 -6.88 11.69
CA PHE A 604 25.72 -5.79 12.63
C PHE A 604 24.50 -4.97 13.08
N LEU A 605 23.36 -5.64 13.25
CA LEU A 605 22.12 -5.06 13.73
C LEU A 605 21.99 -5.23 15.24
N LYS A 606 21.86 -4.12 15.96
CA LYS A 606 21.60 -4.15 17.41
C LYS A 606 20.11 -4.16 17.76
N THR A 607 19.26 -3.68 16.86
CA THR A 607 17.80 -3.72 17.01
C THR A 607 17.22 -4.75 16.06
N ASP A 608 16.12 -5.35 16.47
CA ASP A 608 15.32 -6.26 15.63
C ASP A 608 14.69 -5.52 14.45
N ASP A 609 14.25 -4.28 14.67
CA ASP A 609 13.67 -3.42 13.64
C ASP A 609 14.54 -2.19 13.34
N PRO A 610 15.28 -2.17 12.21
CA PRO A 610 16.09 -1.04 11.80
C PRO A 610 15.35 -0.03 10.91
N TYR A 611 14.08 -0.27 10.56
CA TYR A 611 13.36 0.49 9.53
C TYR A 611 12.21 1.35 10.07
N SER A 612 11.46 0.83 11.03
CA SER A 612 10.19 1.44 11.40
C SER A 612 10.36 2.66 12.28
N LEU A 613 9.60 3.72 11.98
CA LEU A 613 9.55 4.96 12.77
C LEU A 613 10.94 5.61 12.94
N GLN A 614 11.80 5.54 11.93
CA GLN A 614 13.13 6.18 11.95
C GLN A 614 13.36 7.01 10.68
N VAL A 615 14.05 8.14 10.85
CA VAL A 615 14.46 9.02 9.75
C VAL A 615 15.91 9.51 9.94
N SER A 616 16.60 9.75 8.84
CA SER A 616 17.93 10.38 8.81
C SER A 616 17.85 11.75 8.17
N TYR A 617 18.34 12.78 8.86
CA TYR A 617 18.59 14.09 8.29
C TYR A 617 20.05 14.18 7.83
N VAL A 618 20.27 14.39 6.54
CA VAL A 618 21.58 14.40 5.91
C VAL A 618 21.94 15.83 5.49
N PHE A 619 22.70 16.52 6.34
CA PHE A 619 23.07 17.93 6.16
C PHE A 619 24.35 18.09 5.35
N HIS A 620 24.37 19.13 4.51
CA HIS A 620 25.59 19.58 3.87
C HIS A 620 26.39 20.47 4.81
N LYS A 621 27.59 20.03 5.21
CA LYS A 621 28.48 20.73 6.14
C LYS A 621 29.24 21.87 5.45
N VAL A 622 28.52 22.90 5.02
CA VAL A 622 29.03 24.14 4.42
C VAL A 622 28.43 25.37 5.09
N GLY A 623 29.04 26.54 4.87
CA GLY A 623 28.58 27.81 5.44
C GLY A 623 28.43 27.74 6.96
N ARG A 624 27.25 28.08 7.47
CA ARG A 624 26.91 28.09 8.89
C ARG A 624 26.94 26.70 9.55
N PHE A 625 26.77 25.63 8.78
CA PHE A 625 26.79 24.26 9.31
C PHE A 625 28.21 23.73 9.59
N THR A 626 29.25 24.52 9.29
CA THR A 626 30.61 24.24 9.75
C THR A 626 30.77 24.49 11.25
N ASP A 627 30.01 25.43 11.83
CA ASP A 627 30.03 25.77 13.24
C ASP A 627 29.33 24.69 14.09
N GLU A 628 29.94 24.30 15.22
CA GLU A 628 29.38 23.26 16.10
C GLU A 628 28.19 23.74 16.93
N GLY A 629 28.17 25.01 17.36
CA GLY A 629 27.07 25.61 18.10
C GLY A 629 25.79 25.64 17.27
N ILE A 630 25.90 26.01 16.00
CA ILE A 630 24.78 25.99 15.05
C ILE A 630 24.29 24.56 14.82
N ARG A 631 25.20 23.58 14.65
CA ARG A 631 24.80 22.16 14.51
C ARG A 631 24.01 21.65 15.72
N ARG A 632 24.48 21.92 16.95
CA ARG A 632 23.76 21.54 18.19
C ARG A 632 22.42 22.25 18.32
N PHE A 633 22.32 23.49 17.85
CA PHE A 633 21.03 24.19 17.78
C PHE A 633 20.10 23.48 16.78
N THR A 634 20.56 23.20 15.56
CA THR A 634 19.79 22.51 14.52
C THR A 634 19.29 21.17 15.03
N GLU A 635 20.14 20.36 15.66
CA GLU A 635 19.73 19.08 16.23
C GLU A 635 18.66 19.19 17.34
N ARG A 636 18.64 20.29 18.10
CA ARG A 636 17.54 20.55 19.06
C ARG A 636 16.25 20.92 18.33
N LEU A 637 16.35 21.73 17.28
CA LEU A 637 15.21 22.08 16.44
C LEU A 637 14.61 20.84 15.77
N LEU A 638 15.42 19.93 15.24
CA LEU A 638 14.96 18.65 14.68
C LEU A 638 14.12 17.87 15.71
N ARG A 639 14.61 17.71 16.95
CA ARG A 639 13.89 17.01 18.02
C ARG A 639 12.58 17.69 18.43
N ALA A 640 12.47 19.00 18.26
CA ALA A 640 11.26 19.75 18.58
C ALA A 640 10.21 19.66 17.45
N GLU A 641 10.64 19.60 16.20
CA GLU A 641 9.76 19.64 15.01
C GLU A 641 9.40 18.26 14.47
N THR A 642 10.21 17.23 14.73
CA THR A 642 9.91 15.83 14.37
C THR A 642 8.97 15.20 15.41
N PRO A 643 7.95 14.41 15.00
CA PRO A 643 7.09 13.68 15.93
C PRO A 643 7.86 12.81 16.92
N SER A 644 7.47 12.84 18.19
CA SER A 644 8.20 12.22 19.31
C SER A 644 8.36 10.69 19.21
N HIS A 645 7.48 10.03 18.46
CA HIS A 645 7.55 8.58 18.23
C HIS A 645 8.49 8.19 17.08
N ILE A 646 9.05 9.16 16.35
CA ILE A 646 9.99 8.94 15.25
C ILE A 646 11.42 9.19 15.75
N GLN A 647 12.29 8.20 15.60
CA GLN A 647 13.71 8.32 15.93
C GLN A 647 14.46 9.11 14.86
N ILE A 648 15.31 10.03 15.31
CA ILE A 648 16.09 10.93 14.46
C ILE A 648 17.55 10.50 14.43
N LYS A 649 18.14 10.41 13.24
CA LYS A 649 19.58 10.33 13.01
C LYS A 649 20.06 11.55 12.22
N THR A 650 21.29 12.00 12.45
CA THR A 650 21.84 13.20 11.81
C THR A 650 23.21 12.93 11.21
N TYR A 651 23.41 13.38 9.98
CA TYR A 651 24.64 13.24 9.21
C TYR A 651 25.11 14.61 8.76
N TRP A 652 26.43 14.85 8.83
CA TRP A 652 27.05 16.12 8.47
C TRP A 652 28.14 15.86 7.42
N LEU A 653 27.78 15.94 6.15
CA LEU A 653 28.62 15.50 5.02
C LEU A 653 29.38 16.67 4.39
N ASP A 654 30.65 16.46 4.06
CA ASP A 654 31.42 17.39 3.22
C ASP A 654 30.92 17.39 1.75
N ILE A 655 31.54 18.20 0.88
CA ILE A 655 31.11 18.35 -0.52
C ILE A 655 31.23 17.04 -1.30
N ALA A 656 32.30 16.28 -1.11
CA ALA A 656 32.52 15.04 -1.84
C ALA A 656 31.58 13.92 -1.36
N GLN A 657 31.41 13.83 -0.04
CA GLN A 657 30.46 12.89 0.59
C GLN A 657 29.01 13.21 0.20
N MET A 658 28.62 14.49 0.17
CA MET A 658 27.29 14.91 -0.24
C MET A 658 27.01 14.58 -1.71
N ALA A 659 27.94 14.86 -2.62
CA ALA A 659 27.79 14.50 -4.04
C ALA A 659 27.59 12.99 -4.24
N THR A 660 28.33 12.17 -3.47
CA THR A 660 28.23 10.71 -3.51
C THR A 660 26.87 10.24 -2.98
N PHE A 661 26.41 10.82 -1.88
CA PHE A 661 25.11 10.54 -1.29
C PHE A 661 23.96 10.91 -2.23
N GLU A 662 23.98 12.10 -2.84
CA GLU A 662 22.93 12.56 -3.75
C GLU A 662 22.78 11.65 -4.97
N LYS A 663 23.90 11.22 -5.56
CA LYS A 663 23.88 10.24 -6.66
C LYS A 663 23.23 8.92 -6.25
N ALA A 664 23.52 8.42 -5.04
CA ALA A 664 22.94 7.19 -4.52
C ALA A 664 21.43 7.34 -4.21
N GLN A 665 21.05 8.45 -3.58
CA GLN A 665 19.67 8.77 -3.26
C GLN A 665 18.81 8.90 -4.52
N ASP A 666 19.29 9.62 -5.54
CA ASP A 666 18.59 9.79 -6.80
C ASP A 666 18.39 8.45 -7.53
N ALA A 667 19.42 7.60 -7.57
CA ALA A 667 19.32 6.26 -8.17
C ALA A 667 18.29 5.39 -7.44
N PHE A 668 18.30 5.40 -6.10
CA PHE A 668 17.33 4.66 -5.29
C PHE A 668 15.89 5.14 -5.52
N LEU A 669 15.65 6.45 -5.52
CA LEU A 669 14.31 7.00 -5.72
C LEU A 669 13.77 6.74 -7.13
N GLN A 670 14.64 6.77 -8.16
CA GLN A 670 14.26 6.43 -9.53
C GLN A 670 13.80 4.97 -9.63
N GLU A 671 14.57 4.01 -9.11
CA GLU A 671 14.19 2.60 -9.15
C GLU A 671 12.94 2.31 -8.31
N LEU A 672 12.79 2.99 -7.16
CA LEU A 672 11.60 2.86 -6.33
C LEU A 672 10.35 3.34 -7.07
N ASN A 673 10.45 4.46 -7.80
CA ASN A 673 9.36 5.00 -8.62
C ASN A 673 8.98 4.06 -9.78
N GLN A 674 9.96 3.48 -10.47
CA GLN A 674 9.72 2.55 -11.58
C GLN A 674 8.96 1.30 -11.12
N LEU A 675 9.38 0.72 -9.99
CA LEU A 675 8.71 -0.46 -9.41
C LEU A 675 7.27 -0.16 -8.98
N THR A 676 6.95 1.09 -8.65
CA THR A 676 5.55 1.49 -8.40
C THR A 676 4.71 1.69 -9.66
N SER A 677 5.32 1.82 -10.85
CA SER A 677 4.64 2.16 -12.09
C SER A 677 4.46 0.97 -13.04
N SER A 678 5.38 0.00 -13.03
CA SER A 678 5.31 -1.23 -13.83
C SER A 678 5.01 -2.45 -12.94
N MET A 679 4.08 -3.31 -13.36
CA MET A 679 3.84 -4.57 -12.66
C MET A 679 5.07 -5.48 -12.78
N ALA A 680 5.77 -5.67 -11.66
CA ALA A 680 6.63 -6.81 -11.35
C ALA A 680 7.67 -7.22 -12.42
N ASP A 681 8.47 -6.28 -12.93
CA ASP A 681 9.70 -6.65 -13.64
C ASP A 681 10.80 -7.05 -12.65
N THR A 682 11.26 -8.29 -12.75
CA THR A 682 12.36 -8.84 -11.93
C THR A 682 13.64 -7.98 -12.05
N ASP A 683 13.84 -7.29 -13.17
CA ASP A 683 15.02 -6.47 -13.44
C ASP A 683 15.07 -5.21 -12.56
N HIS A 684 13.94 -4.54 -12.41
CA HIS A 684 13.82 -3.38 -11.53
C HIS A 684 13.93 -3.77 -10.05
N GLN A 685 13.53 -4.99 -9.68
CA GLN A 685 13.73 -5.50 -8.32
C GLN A 685 15.21 -5.65 -7.96
N TYR A 686 16.06 -6.16 -8.86
CA TYR A 686 17.50 -6.24 -8.60
C TYR A 686 18.15 -4.85 -8.58
N SER A 687 17.76 -3.97 -9.52
CA SER A 687 18.28 -2.59 -9.59
C SER A 687 17.97 -1.79 -8.32
N LEU A 688 16.72 -1.89 -7.84
CA LEU A 688 16.30 -1.28 -6.59
C LEU A 688 17.12 -1.77 -5.40
N ARG A 689 17.36 -3.09 -5.30
CA ARG A 689 18.19 -3.67 -4.23
C ARG A 689 19.63 -3.13 -4.28
N VAL A 690 20.25 -3.08 -5.44
CA VAL A 690 21.61 -2.51 -5.61
C VAL A 690 21.65 -1.06 -5.12
N ALA A 691 20.73 -0.23 -5.61
CA ALA A 691 20.69 1.19 -5.27
C ALA A 691 20.41 1.42 -3.77
N ARG A 692 19.46 0.66 -3.20
CA ARG A 692 19.13 0.68 -1.77
C ARG A 692 20.32 0.28 -0.90
N ASP A 693 20.98 -0.83 -1.23
CA ASP A 693 22.09 -1.36 -0.42
C ASP A 693 23.29 -0.41 -0.43
N TYR A 694 23.56 0.22 -1.57
CA TYR A 694 24.60 1.26 -1.66
C TYR A 694 24.26 2.49 -0.81
N LEU A 695 23.00 2.94 -0.82
CA LEU A 695 22.55 4.03 0.04
C LEU A 695 22.68 3.69 1.53
N LEU A 696 22.31 2.46 1.92
CA LEU A 696 22.49 1.94 3.29
C LEU A 696 23.98 1.91 3.68
N ASP A 697 24.88 1.52 2.78
CA ASP A 697 26.32 1.54 3.03
C ASP A 697 26.85 2.95 3.31
N LEU A 698 26.43 3.94 2.52
CA LEU A 698 26.82 5.33 2.74
C LEU A 698 26.29 5.85 4.09
N LEU A 699 25.03 5.54 4.43
CA LEU A 699 24.44 5.90 5.73
C LEU A 699 25.09 5.16 6.90
N TYR A 700 25.67 3.98 6.69
CA TYR A 700 26.45 3.29 7.70
C TYR A 700 27.82 3.96 7.88
N MET A 701 28.54 4.17 6.77
CA MET A 701 29.91 4.69 6.73
C MET A 701 30.03 6.15 7.18
N TYR A 702 29.11 7.02 6.77
CA TYR A 702 29.19 8.46 7.06
C TYR A 702 28.61 8.84 8.43
N HIS A 703 28.23 7.87 9.26
CA HIS A 703 27.73 8.16 10.60
C HIS A 703 28.85 8.72 11.50
N SER A 704 28.57 9.77 12.27
CA SER A 704 29.58 10.46 13.10
C SER A 704 30.27 9.57 14.15
N ALA A 705 29.56 8.57 14.67
CA ALA A 705 30.07 7.58 15.61
C ALA A 705 30.66 6.31 14.95
N TYR A 706 31.06 6.34 13.67
CA TYR A 706 31.60 5.18 12.95
C TYR A 706 32.94 4.66 13.56
N PRO A 707 33.18 3.33 13.62
CA PRO A 707 32.22 2.26 13.36
C PRO A 707 31.17 2.22 14.47
N ASN A 708 29.91 2.51 14.13
CA ASN A 708 28.86 2.66 15.10
C ASN A 708 28.07 1.35 15.21
N PRO A 709 28.15 0.62 16.32
CA PRO A 709 27.35 -0.59 16.54
C PRO A 709 25.84 -0.30 16.72
N TYR A 710 25.39 0.96 16.62
CA TYR A 710 24.02 1.41 16.88
C TYR A 710 23.28 1.97 15.65
N ASN A 711 23.76 1.69 14.44
CA ASN A 711 23.19 2.23 13.20
C ASN A 711 22.37 1.19 12.40
N LEU A 712 21.82 1.59 11.24
CA LEU A 712 21.33 0.68 10.19
C LEU A 712 22.47 -0.32 9.91
N GLY A 713 22.21 -1.61 10.06
CA GLY A 713 23.21 -2.65 9.83
C GLY A 713 23.77 -2.59 8.40
N VAL A 714 24.80 -3.38 8.14
CA VAL A 714 25.43 -3.40 6.81
C VAL A 714 24.75 -4.45 5.94
N PRO A 715 24.24 -4.10 4.74
CA PRO A 715 23.74 -5.07 3.80
C PRO A 715 24.84 -6.00 3.32
N LEU A 716 24.51 -7.29 3.18
CA LEU A 716 25.44 -8.29 2.68
C LEU A 716 25.39 -8.37 1.15
N PRO A 717 26.45 -8.83 0.47
CA PRO A 717 26.42 -8.95 -0.98
C PRO A 717 25.32 -9.88 -1.48
N MET A 718 24.71 -9.53 -2.61
CA MET A 718 23.70 -10.34 -3.28
C MET A 718 24.29 -11.70 -3.68
N ARG A 719 23.55 -12.77 -3.38
CA ARG A 719 23.96 -14.16 -3.65
C ARG A 719 23.25 -14.75 -4.87
N ASP A 720 22.10 -14.19 -5.21
CA ASP A 720 21.08 -14.67 -6.12
C ASP A 720 21.14 -14.01 -7.51
N LEU A 721 22.32 -13.54 -7.93
CA LEU A 721 22.48 -12.99 -9.28
C LEU A 721 22.09 -14.04 -10.34
N PRO A 722 21.25 -13.71 -11.36
CA PRO A 722 20.71 -14.71 -12.29
C PRO A 722 21.76 -15.41 -13.16
N ILE A 723 21.71 -16.75 -13.24
CA ILE A 723 22.69 -17.58 -13.98
C ILE A 723 22.68 -17.40 -15.50
N PRO A 724 21.52 -17.32 -16.20
CA PRO A 724 21.51 -17.06 -17.64
C PRO A 724 22.24 -15.77 -18.01
N ARG A 725 22.33 -14.83 -17.05
CA ARG A 725 23.00 -13.56 -17.20
C ARG A 725 24.48 -13.67 -16.84
N LEU A 726 24.88 -14.49 -15.88
CA LEU A 726 26.30 -14.75 -15.58
C LEU A 726 27.03 -15.65 -16.61
N ALA A 727 26.48 -15.82 -17.82
CA ALA A 727 27.02 -16.72 -18.82
C ALA A 727 28.39 -16.26 -19.37
N PRO A 728 29.32 -17.19 -19.67
CA PRO A 728 30.58 -16.85 -20.31
C PRO A 728 30.36 -16.42 -21.77
N LYS A 729 30.85 -15.24 -22.15
CA LYS A 729 30.91 -14.79 -23.55
C LYS A 729 32.28 -15.12 -24.15
N TYR A 730 32.23 -15.74 -25.33
CA TYR A 730 33.39 -16.11 -26.15
C TYR A 730 33.48 -15.12 -27.31
N GLU A 731 34.55 -14.33 -27.37
CA GLU A 731 34.74 -13.43 -28.51
C GLU A 731 35.31 -14.22 -29.69
N THR A 732 34.79 -13.96 -30.90
CA THR A 732 35.11 -14.72 -32.13
C THR A 732 36.49 -14.41 -32.72
N ASN A 733 37.27 -13.51 -32.12
CA ASN A 733 38.57 -13.09 -32.64
C ASN A 733 39.73 -13.86 -31.98
N SER A 734 40.76 -14.15 -32.77
CA SER A 734 42.03 -14.81 -32.41
C SER A 734 42.86 -14.11 -31.31
N ALA A 735 42.32 -13.06 -30.67
CA ALA A 735 42.94 -12.28 -29.61
C ALA A 735 42.81 -12.89 -28.20
N GLN A 736 42.08 -14.00 -28.03
CA GLN A 736 41.90 -14.68 -26.73
C GLN A 736 42.80 -15.90 -26.51
N GLN A 737 43.82 -16.09 -27.36
CA GLN A 737 44.86 -17.09 -27.14
C GLN A 737 46.08 -16.45 -26.47
N GLN A 738 46.18 -16.61 -25.15
CA GLN A 738 47.44 -16.39 -24.44
C GLN A 738 48.15 -17.75 -24.37
N ASP A 739 49.26 -17.93 -25.08
CA ASP A 739 49.96 -19.21 -25.20
C ASP A 739 49.11 -20.40 -25.74
N GLY A 740 48.17 -20.14 -26.65
CA GLY A 740 47.32 -21.19 -27.27
C GLY A 740 46.18 -21.72 -26.39
N LYS A 741 45.92 -21.09 -25.23
CA LYS A 741 44.84 -21.40 -24.29
C LYS A 741 43.75 -20.30 -24.33
N TRP A 742 42.49 -20.67 -24.07
CA TRP A 742 41.33 -19.77 -24.18
C TRP A 742 41.15 -18.91 -22.93
N VAL A 743 40.89 -17.61 -23.09
CA VAL A 743 40.49 -16.70 -22.00
C VAL A 743 39.04 -16.29 -22.22
N VAL A 744 38.14 -16.60 -21.28
CA VAL A 744 36.70 -16.37 -21.44
C VAL A 744 36.23 -15.24 -20.53
N GLN A 745 35.35 -14.38 -21.05
CA GLN A 745 34.82 -13.23 -20.31
C GLN A 745 33.50 -13.62 -19.63
N ILE A 746 33.44 -13.52 -18.30
CA ILE A 746 32.23 -13.79 -17.51
C ILE A 746 31.59 -12.46 -17.17
N GLN A 747 30.31 -12.28 -17.51
CA GLN A 747 29.58 -11.05 -17.20
C GLN A 747 29.00 -11.12 -15.78
N VAL A 748 29.25 -10.11 -14.95
CA VAL A 748 28.61 -9.93 -13.64
C VAL A 748 27.54 -8.85 -13.80
N TYR A 749 26.27 -9.25 -13.82
CA TYR A 749 25.12 -8.34 -13.94
C TYR A 749 24.73 -7.75 -12.59
N TYR A 750 24.23 -6.51 -12.60
CA TYR A 750 23.89 -5.74 -11.40
C TYR A 750 24.97 -5.75 -10.31
N PRO A 751 26.24 -5.50 -10.68
CA PRO A 751 27.32 -5.50 -9.69
C PRO A 751 27.07 -4.42 -8.62
N GLN A 752 27.23 -4.79 -7.36
CA GLN A 752 27.03 -3.87 -6.23
C GLN A 752 28.26 -2.98 -6.02
N VAL A 753 28.01 -1.70 -5.80
CA VAL A 753 29.07 -0.75 -5.42
C VAL A 753 29.65 -1.14 -4.05
N ASN A 754 30.97 -0.99 -3.89
CA ASN A 754 31.74 -1.43 -2.72
C ASN A 754 31.80 -2.95 -2.49
N VAL A 755 31.42 -3.74 -3.49
CA VAL A 755 31.63 -5.19 -3.51
C VAL A 755 32.76 -5.54 -4.46
N THR A 756 33.63 -6.43 -4.00
CA THR A 756 34.74 -6.99 -4.77
C THR A 756 34.39 -8.42 -5.17
N TYR A 757 34.33 -8.69 -6.47
CA TYR A 757 34.06 -10.01 -7.01
C TYR A 757 35.37 -10.71 -7.39
N ARG A 758 35.57 -11.93 -6.86
CA ARG A 758 36.74 -12.76 -7.15
C ARG A 758 36.31 -14.05 -7.84
N LEU A 759 37.02 -14.40 -8.90
CA LEU A 759 36.89 -15.71 -9.51
C LEU A 759 37.63 -16.74 -8.63
N CYS A 760 36.92 -17.80 -8.28
CA CYS A 760 37.39 -18.90 -7.46
C CYS A 760 37.38 -20.20 -8.27
N ASP A 761 38.30 -21.09 -7.94
CA ASP A 761 38.37 -22.43 -8.50
C ASP A 761 37.27 -23.36 -7.96
N ARG A 762 37.32 -24.64 -8.36
CA ARG A 762 36.37 -25.68 -7.92
C ARG A 762 36.35 -25.88 -6.40
N ASP A 763 37.49 -25.64 -5.74
CA ASP A 763 37.66 -25.77 -4.28
C ASP A 763 37.33 -24.46 -3.55
N ARG A 764 36.72 -23.50 -4.27
CA ARG A 764 36.25 -22.21 -3.76
C ARG A 764 37.38 -21.31 -3.26
N GLN A 765 38.61 -21.52 -3.75
CA GLN A 765 39.75 -20.66 -3.45
C GLN A 765 39.94 -19.59 -4.55
N PRO A 766 40.26 -18.33 -4.19
CA PRO A 766 40.53 -17.29 -5.18
C PRO A 766 41.71 -17.65 -6.08
N ILE A 767 41.53 -17.44 -7.38
CA ILE A 767 42.58 -17.68 -8.36
C ILE A 767 43.53 -16.48 -8.36
N ALA A 768 44.73 -16.66 -7.82
CA ALA A 768 45.70 -15.57 -7.64
C ALA A 768 46.13 -14.87 -8.95
N SER A 769 46.05 -15.56 -10.08
CA SER A 769 46.38 -15.01 -11.41
C SER A 769 45.29 -14.12 -12.02
N VAL A 770 44.08 -14.12 -11.45
CA VAL A 770 42.97 -13.29 -11.94
C VAL A 770 42.79 -12.08 -11.01
N PRO A 771 42.89 -10.85 -11.53
CA PRO A 771 42.67 -9.66 -10.71
C PRO A 771 41.21 -9.61 -10.23
N PRO A 772 40.95 -9.17 -8.98
CA PRO A 772 39.59 -9.00 -8.48
C PRO A 772 38.86 -7.89 -9.23
N LEU A 773 37.57 -8.09 -9.50
CA LEU A 773 36.68 -7.07 -10.03
C LEU A 773 36.15 -6.21 -8.86
N LYS A 774 36.72 -5.02 -8.67
CA LYS A 774 36.27 -4.07 -7.64
C LYS A 774 35.32 -3.04 -8.23
N ILE A 775 34.11 -2.97 -7.69
CA ILE A 775 33.08 -2.05 -8.16
C ILE A 775 33.08 -0.81 -7.27
N THR A 776 33.34 0.34 -7.87
CA THR A 776 33.35 1.65 -7.22
C THR A 776 32.25 2.54 -7.78
N ALA A 777 31.92 3.64 -7.08
CA ALA A 777 30.88 4.58 -7.50
C ALA A 777 31.15 5.24 -8.87
N ASP A 778 32.41 5.26 -9.30
CA ASP A 778 32.89 5.82 -10.57
C ASP A 778 33.08 4.75 -11.65
N THR A 779 32.81 3.47 -11.33
CA THR A 779 32.87 2.39 -12.32
C THR A 779 31.77 2.60 -13.36
N ILE A 780 32.16 2.79 -14.62
CA ILE A 780 31.23 2.90 -15.75
C ILE A 780 30.83 1.49 -16.17
N LEU A 781 29.61 1.09 -15.80
CA LEU A 781 29.06 -0.22 -16.16
C LEU A 781 28.67 -0.26 -17.64
N LYS A 782 28.89 -1.42 -18.27
CA LYS A 782 28.45 -1.69 -19.64
C LYS A 782 26.97 -2.05 -19.64
N THR A 783 26.27 -1.80 -20.74
CA THR A 783 24.84 -2.15 -20.92
C THR A 783 24.69 -3.23 -21.97
N ASP A 784 23.91 -4.27 -21.71
CA ASP A 784 23.69 -5.36 -22.67
C ASP A 784 22.41 -5.15 -23.50
N PRO A 785 22.49 -4.83 -24.80
CA PRO A 785 21.31 -4.63 -25.64
C PRO A 785 20.43 -5.88 -25.80
N GLN A 786 21.00 -7.08 -25.63
CA GLN A 786 20.28 -8.35 -25.72
C GLN A 786 19.57 -8.71 -24.42
N ALA A 787 19.94 -8.07 -23.31
CA ALA A 787 19.30 -8.21 -22.01
C ALA A 787 18.73 -6.86 -21.56
N ASN A 788 17.87 -6.24 -22.38
CA ASN A 788 17.13 -5.01 -22.05
C ASN A 788 18.00 -3.85 -21.50
N ASN A 789 19.21 -3.67 -22.03
CA ASN A 789 20.22 -2.69 -21.58
C ASN A 789 20.66 -2.81 -20.12
N GLN A 790 20.58 -4.00 -19.53
CA GLN A 790 20.98 -4.24 -18.14
C GLN A 790 22.47 -3.93 -17.90
N PRO A 791 22.82 -3.34 -16.74
CA PRO A 791 24.19 -3.01 -16.39
C PRO A 791 25.00 -4.24 -15.97
N TYR A 792 26.22 -4.37 -16.48
CA TYR A 792 27.14 -5.46 -16.18
C TYR A 792 28.61 -5.05 -16.28
N GLU A 793 29.50 -5.84 -15.71
CA GLU A 793 30.96 -5.73 -15.89
C GLU A 793 31.61 -7.10 -16.08
N PHE A 794 32.81 -7.19 -16.68
CA PHE A 794 33.44 -8.49 -16.98
C PHE A 794 34.48 -8.91 -15.93
N ILE A 795 34.55 -10.21 -15.68
CA ILE A 795 35.69 -10.87 -15.03
C ILE A 795 36.26 -11.93 -15.99
N ALA A 796 37.55 -11.81 -16.32
CA ALA A 796 38.21 -12.74 -17.24
C ALA A 796 38.61 -14.02 -16.51
N SER A 797 38.38 -15.18 -17.14
CA SER A 797 38.93 -16.46 -16.68
C SER A 797 40.46 -16.49 -16.84
N PRO A 798 41.20 -17.32 -16.09
CA PRO A 798 42.56 -17.64 -16.47
C PRO A 798 42.54 -18.41 -17.82
N PRO A 799 43.68 -18.50 -18.54
CA PRO A 799 43.75 -19.28 -19.77
C PRO A 799 43.45 -20.76 -19.51
N ILE A 800 42.43 -21.30 -20.18
CA ILE A 800 41.98 -22.68 -20.07
C ILE A 800 42.28 -23.50 -21.34
N ASP A 801 42.63 -24.77 -21.15
CA ASP A 801 42.86 -25.78 -22.18
C ASP A 801 41.90 -26.98 -22.08
N GLN A 802 41.04 -26.99 -21.07
CA GLN A 802 39.95 -27.94 -20.86
C GLN A 802 38.76 -27.26 -20.17
N ASP A 803 37.58 -27.89 -20.19
CA ASP A 803 36.39 -27.45 -19.44
C ASP A 803 36.72 -27.22 -17.96
N GLN A 804 36.39 -26.04 -17.44
CA GLN A 804 36.64 -25.67 -16.06
C GLN A 804 35.38 -25.10 -15.40
N LEU A 805 35.22 -25.41 -14.12
CA LEU A 805 34.14 -24.88 -13.29
C LEU A 805 34.71 -23.86 -12.30
N TYR A 806 34.10 -22.69 -12.27
CA TYR A 806 34.47 -21.58 -11.40
C TYR A 806 33.31 -21.18 -10.48
N TRP A 807 33.65 -20.57 -9.36
CA TRP A 807 32.70 -19.88 -8.49
C TRP A 807 33.03 -18.39 -8.47
N ILE A 808 32.05 -17.54 -8.22
CA ILE A 808 32.32 -16.13 -7.91
C ILE A 808 32.08 -15.92 -6.43
N ARG A 809 33.10 -15.40 -5.76
CA ARG A 809 33.05 -14.93 -4.38
C ARG A 809 32.87 -13.42 -4.37
N ALA A 810 31.80 -12.95 -3.75
CA ALA A 810 31.57 -11.54 -3.49
C ALA A 810 32.07 -11.19 -2.08
N GLU A 811 32.95 -10.21 -1.99
CA GLU A 811 33.54 -9.75 -0.74
C GLU A 811 33.17 -8.30 -0.51
N LYS A 812 32.68 -8.01 0.70
CA LYS A 812 32.39 -6.64 1.11
C LYS A 812 33.41 -6.17 2.12
N GLU A 813 34.14 -5.13 1.71
CA GLU A 813 35.02 -4.39 2.59
C GLU A 813 34.41 -3.02 2.81
N VAL A 814 34.22 -2.65 4.07
CA VAL A 814 33.82 -1.29 4.41
C VAL A 814 35.04 -0.60 4.97
N THR A 815 35.49 0.40 4.21
CA THR A 815 36.67 1.20 4.52
C THR A 815 36.22 2.62 4.80
N ALA A 816 36.59 3.16 5.96
CA ALA A 816 36.34 4.55 6.29
C ALA A 816 37.60 5.21 6.83
N ILE A 817 37.68 6.52 6.72
CA ILE A 817 38.75 7.32 7.33
C ILE A 817 38.25 7.74 8.72
N ASP A 818 38.99 7.38 9.76
CA ASP A 818 38.68 7.76 11.14
C ASP A 818 38.73 9.30 11.27
N PRO A 819 37.61 9.94 11.62
CA PRO A 819 37.54 11.40 11.69
C PRO A 819 38.38 12.01 12.82
N GLN A 820 38.85 11.23 13.79
CA GLN A 820 39.69 11.72 14.90
C GLN A 820 41.20 11.67 14.60
N ASN A 821 41.66 10.71 13.80
CA ASN A 821 43.10 10.49 13.55
C ASN A 821 43.49 10.36 12.07
N ASN A 822 42.53 10.47 11.15
CA ASN A 822 42.71 10.41 9.70
C ASN A 822 43.30 9.08 9.17
N ASN A 823 43.27 8.01 9.97
CA ASN A 823 43.72 6.69 9.53
C ASN A 823 42.58 5.93 8.85
N GLU A 824 42.94 5.13 7.85
CA GLU A 824 42.01 4.25 7.15
C GLU A 824 41.71 3.01 8.01
N ILE A 825 40.44 2.83 8.38
CA ILE A 825 39.94 1.64 9.09
C ILE A 825 39.16 0.80 8.09
N THR A 826 39.78 -0.30 7.64
CA THR A 826 39.13 -1.32 6.81
C THR A 826 38.61 -2.45 7.70
N LYS A 827 37.31 -2.74 7.64
CA LYS A 827 36.73 -3.98 8.17
C LYS A 827 36.23 -4.82 7.00
N SER A 828 36.77 -6.02 6.83
CA SER A 828 36.20 -7.04 5.95
C SER A 828 35.03 -7.70 6.70
N LEU A 829 33.81 -7.50 6.22
CA LEU A 829 32.60 -7.75 7.02
C LEU A 829 32.05 -9.17 6.90
N LYS A 830 32.24 -9.83 5.74
CA LYS A 830 32.01 -11.26 5.41
C LYS A 830 32.13 -11.43 3.88
N TYR A 831 32.38 -12.65 3.40
CA TYR A 831 32.29 -12.99 1.98
C TYR A 831 31.17 -14.00 1.74
N VAL A 832 30.57 -13.97 0.56
CA VAL A 832 29.53 -14.92 0.13
C VAL A 832 29.86 -15.47 -1.26
N PHE A 833 29.46 -16.72 -1.53
CA PHE A 833 29.56 -17.30 -2.87
C PHE A 833 28.23 -17.15 -3.59
N LEU A 834 28.27 -16.68 -4.84
CA LEU A 834 27.08 -16.66 -5.69
C LEU A 834 26.48 -18.08 -5.78
N ALA A 835 25.16 -18.15 -5.90
CA ALA A 835 24.38 -19.36 -5.64
C ALA A 835 24.75 -20.56 -6.55
N GLN A 836 25.29 -20.31 -7.75
CA GLN A 836 25.60 -21.36 -8.73
C GLN A 836 27.02 -21.23 -9.33
N PRO A 837 27.66 -22.37 -9.66
CA PRO A 837 28.95 -22.37 -10.34
C PRO A 837 28.82 -22.02 -11.82
N ILE A 838 29.84 -21.36 -12.37
CA ILE A 838 29.95 -21.00 -13.78
C ILE A 838 30.82 -22.02 -14.49
N ARG A 839 30.29 -22.64 -15.55
CA ARG A 839 31.02 -23.60 -16.38
C ARG A 839 31.58 -22.92 -17.63
N VAL A 840 32.89 -23.00 -17.83
CA VAL A 840 33.62 -22.43 -18.95
C VAL A 840 34.23 -23.55 -19.78
N ARG A 841 34.05 -23.55 -21.11
CA ARG A 841 34.46 -24.64 -22.03
C ARG A 841 35.54 -24.18 -23.01
N VAL A 842 36.27 -25.14 -23.60
CA VAL A 842 37.30 -24.88 -24.63
C VAL A 842 36.80 -25.28 -26.01
N GLY A 843 36.78 -24.36 -26.99
CA GLY A 843 36.41 -24.65 -28.38
C GLY A 843 35.31 -23.76 -28.96
N LEU A 844 34.44 -24.34 -29.79
CA LEU A 844 33.25 -23.67 -30.36
C LEU A 844 32.41 -23.03 -29.24
N SER A 845 31.99 -21.77 -29.44
CA SER A 845 31.19 -21.03 -28.45
C SER A 845 29.89 -21.77 -28.13
N LEU A 846 29.41 -21.60 -26.90
CA LEU A 846 28.15 -22.18 -26.49
C LEU A 846 27.00 -21.61 -27.33
N VAL A 847 26.16 -22.47 -27.89
CA VAL A 847 24.86 -22.06 -28.46
C VAL A 847 23.78 -22.23 -27.42
N ILE A 848 22.80 -21.32 -27.41
CA ILE A 848 21.66 -21.45 -26.51
C ILE A 848 20.73 -22.50 -27.10
N ALA A 849 20.49 -23.58 -26.36
CA ALA A 849 19.62 -24.68 -26.77
C ALA A 849 18.45 -24.81 -25.79
N ARG A 850 17.23 -24.96 -26.32
CA ARG A 850 16.03 -25.23 -25.53
C ARG A 850 15.09 -26.21 -26.24
N GLY A 851 14.26 -26.89 -25.47
CA GLY A 851 13.16 -27.70 -25.99
C GLY A 851 11.96 -26.83 -26.36
N VAL A 852 11.23 -27.20 -27.40
CA VAL A 852 9.97 -26.57 -27.80
C VAL A 852 8.91 -27.67 -27.89
N PRO A 853 8.00 -27.77 -26.90
CA PRO A 853 7.94 -27.00 -25.65
C PRO A 853 9.06 -27.36 -24.65
N ASP A 854 9.34 -26.48 -23.68
CA ASP A 854 10.40 -26.67 -22.67
C ASP A 854 10.20 -27.92 -21.77
N GLU A 855 8.97 -28.44 -21.74
CA GLU A 855 8.58 -29.63 -20.96
C GLU A 855 7.57 -30.47 -21.77
N ILE A 856 7.88 -31.75 -21.96
CA ILE A 856 7.12 -32.69 -22.79
C ILE A 856 6.46 -33.81 -21.98
N ASP A 857 5.42 -34.44 -22.54
CA ASP A 857 4.76 -35.59 -21.92
C ASP A 857 5.58 -36.88 -22.10
N PHE A 858 5.49 -37.81 -21.14
CA PHE A 858 6.13 -39.12 -21.23
C PHE A 858 5.84 -39.82 -22.57
N GLY A 859 6.88 -40.30 -23.24
CA GLY A 859 6.79 -41.03 -24.50
C GLY A 859 6.58 -40.16 -25.75
N THR A 860 6.75 -38.84 -25.64
CA THR A 860 6.62 -37.90 -26.78
C THR A 860 8.00 -37.43 -27.31
N GLN A 861 8.01 -36.84 -28.52
CA GLN A 861 9.20 -36.21 -29.12
C GLN A 861 9.28 -34.72 -28.74
N ALA A 862 10.44 -34.11 -28.93
CA ALA A 862 10.63 -32.66 -28.78
C ALA A 862 11.29 -32.06 -30.02
N ASP A 863 10.98 -30.80 -30.30
CA ASP A 863 11.79 -29.99 -31.20
C ASP A 863 12.84 -29.22 -30.38
N ILE A 864 14.09 -29.18 -30.85
CA ILE A 864 15.17 -28.47 -30.16
C ILE A 864 15.50 -27.20 -30.93
N GLU A 865 15.25 -26.05 -30.33
CA GLU A 865 15.63 -24.76 -30.89
C GLU A 865 17.03 -24.37 -30.41
N LEU A 866 17.92 -24.09 -31.36
CA LEU A 866 19.23 -23.51 -31.15
C LEU A 866 19.21 -22.04 -31.56
N SER A 867 19.79 -21.17 -30.76
CA SER A 867 19.98 -19.74 -31.04
C SER A 867 21.43 -19.34 -30.80
N GLU A 868 21.84 -18.21 -31.39
CA GLU A 868 23.25 -17.76 -31.46
C GLU A 868 24.15 -18.73 -32.25
N ILE A 869 23.58 -19.39 -33.28
CA ILE A 869 24.32 -20.36 -34.07
C ILE A 869 25.42 -19.71 -34.92
N GLN A 870 26.46 -20.45 -35.24
CA GLN A 870 27.63 -19.96 -35.96
C GLN A 870 27.57 -20.37 -37.43
N ALA A 871 27.99 -19.47 -38.33
CA ALA A 871 28.11 -19.82 -39.75
C ALA A 871 29.14 -20.95 -39.95
N ASN A 872 28.85 -21.83 -40.91
CA ASN A 872 29.70 -22.98 -41.29
C ASN A 872 29.94 -24.01 -40.16
N VAL A 873 29.02 -24.11 -39.19
CA VAL A 873 29.01 -25.16 -38.17
C VAL A 873 27.77 -26.04 -38.40
N GLU A 874 27.98 -27.35 -38.43
CA GLU A 874 26.93 -28.35 -38.50
C GLU A 874 26.61 -28.86 -37.09
N TYR A 875 25.34 -28.78 -36.69
CA TYR A 875 24.84 -29.17 -35.38
C TYR A 875 24.17 -30.55 -35.44
N ARG A 876 24.41 -31.35 -34.41
CA ARG A 876 23.82 -32.68 -34.21
C ARG A 876 23.37 -32.86 -32.77
N LEU A 877 22.28 -33.59 -32.57
CA LEU A 877 21.75 -33.86 -31.24
C LEU A 877 22.13 -35.27 -30.81
N TYR A 878 22.63 -35.35 -29.58
CA TYR A 878 22.93 -36.58 -28.89
C TYR A 878 22.24 -36.60 -27.54
N ALA A 879 21.88 -37.78 -27.07
CA ALA A 879 21.43 -37.98 -25.70
C ALA A 879 21.81 -39.37 -25.21
N ASP A 880 21.97 -39.49 -23.90
CA ASP A 880 22.04 -40.78 -23.23
C ASP A 880 20.62 -41.24 -22.92
N LEU A 881 20.02 -42.01 -23.82
CA LEU A 881 18.64 -42.48 -23.68
C LEU A 881 18.48 -43.54 -22.58
N ASN A 882 19.58 -44.20 -22.18
CA ASN A 882 19.55 -45.36 -21.30
C ASN A 882 20.25 -45.12 -19.95
N ASN A 883 20.67 -43.88 -19.68
CA ASN A 883 21.48 -43.51 -18.50
C ASN A 883 22.69 -44.44 -18.26
N ASN A 884 23.29 -44.95 -19.34
CA ASN A 884 24.40 -45.90 -19.27
C ASN A 884 25.75 -45.26 -19.66
N GLY A 885 25.77 -43.95 -19.86
CA GLY A 885 26.91 -43.15 -20.28
C GLY A 885 27.15 -43.17 -21.80
N THR A 886 26.33 -43.86 -22.59
CA THR A 886 26.49 -43.97 -24.04
C THR A 886 25.59 -42.95 -24.73
N LEU A 887 26.19 -42.02 -25.46
CA LEU A 887 25.46 -41.01 -26.23
C LEU A 887 25.03 -41.57 -27.58
N GLU A 888 23.72 -41.60 -27.81
CA GLU A 888 23.12 -41.97 -29.08
C GLU A 888 22.68 -40.72 -29.84
N ARG A 889 22.75 -40.76 -31.18
CA ARG A 889 22.28 -39.67 -32.02
C ARG A 889 20.75 -39.70 -32.06
N ILE A 890 20.11 -38.59 -31.72
CA ILE A 890 18.65 -38.51 -31.54
C ILE A 890 17.95 -37.60 -32.56
N ASP A 891 18.67 -36.98 -33.49
CA ASP A 891 18.07 -36.22 -34.60
C ASP A 891 17.73 -37.13 -35.79
N ALA A 892 17.00 -36.60 -36.77
CA ALA A 892 16.56 -37.36 -37.94
C ALA A 892 17.67 -37.69 -38.97
N GLY A 893 18.94 -37.48 -38.64
CA GLY A 893 20.07 -37.82 -39.52
C GLY A 893 20.42 -36.76 -40.57
N GLY A 894 19.79 -35.58 -40.53
CA GLY A 894 20.04 -34.47 -41.46
C GLY A 894 21.30 -33.65 -41.14
N SER A 895 21.61 -32.69 -42.01
CA SER A 895 22.61 -31.64 -41.77
C SER A 895 21.90 -30.35 -41.33
N TYR A 896 22.20 -29.87 -40.13
CA TYR A 896 21.58 -28.70 -39.52
C TYR A 896 22.61 -27.58 -39.37
N SER A 897 22.56 -26.58 -40.24
CA SER A 897 23.44 -25.40 -40.22
C SER A 897 22.64 -24.14 -40.59
N GLY A 898 23.13 -22.98 -40.19
CA GLY A 898 22.44 -21.71 -40.43
C GLY A 898 23.37 -20.52 -40.55
N VAL A 899 22.77 -19.33 -40.58
CA VAL A 899 23.49 -18.06 -40.68
C VAL A 899 24.02 -17.66 -39.31
N GLU A 900 25.16 -16.97 -39.26
CA GLU A 900 25.77 -16.48 -38.02
C GLU A 900 24.78 -15.65 -37.19
N ASN A 901 24.72 -15.93 -35.88
CA ASN A 901 23.76 -15.41 -34.90
C ASN A 901 22.27 -15.69 -35.23
N GLY A 902 21.97 -16.66 -36.09
CA GLY A 902 20.60 -17.09 -36.39
C GLY A 902 20.03 -18.06 -35.35
N SER A 903 18.82 -18.56 -35.65
CA SER A 903 18.20 -19.70 -34.95
C SER A 903 17.87 -20.84 -35.91
N ILE A 904 17.87 -22.06 -35.40
CA ILE A 904 17.51 -23.28 -36.14
C ILE A 904 16.78 -24.25 -35.20
N THR A 905 15.76 -24.92 -35.72
CA THR A 905 15.02 -25.94 -35.00
C THR A 905 15.39 -27.33 -35.53
N ILE A 906 15.75 -28.24 -34.64
CA ILE A 906 16.15 -29.61 -34.94
C ILE A 906 15.16 -30.57 -34.29
N PRO A 907 14.38 -31.35 -35.07
CA PRO A 907 13.43 -32.32 -34.51
C PRO A 907 14.14 -33.57 -33.98
N THR A 908 13.66 -34.11 -32.85
CA THR A 908 14.13 -35.40 -32.34
C THR A 908 13.42 -36.57 -33.01
N ASN A 909 14.09 -37.73 -33.06
CA ASN A 909 13.58 -38.97 -33.63
C ASN A 909 13.97 -40.18 -32.75
N VAL A 910 13.28 -40.35 -31.62
CA VAL A 910 13.51 -41.45 -30.66
C VAL A 910 12.42 -42.53 -30.81
N THR A 911 12.78 -43.81 -30.97
CA THR A 911 11.84 -44.89 -31.35
C THR A 911 10.61 -45.06 -30.43
N ASN A 912 10.66 -44.63 -29.17
CA ASN A 912 9.53 -44.66 -28.22
C ASN A 912 9.26 -43.31 -27.52
N GLY A 913 9.78 -42.21 -28.07
CA GLY A 913 9.82 -40.91 -27.40
C GLY A 913 10.69 -40.90 -26.14
N PHE A 914 10.74 -39.79 -25.43
CA PHE A 914 11.52 -39.68 -24.20
C PHE A 914 10.73 -40.15 -22.99
N THR A 915 11.33 -41.03 -22.18
CA THR A 915 10.68 -41.62 -20.99
C THR A 915 11.19 -41.04 -19.68
N GLU A 916 12.36 -40.40 -19.70
CA GLU A 916 12.98 -39.77 -18.53
C GLU A 916 13.57 -38.41 -18.87
N ASP A 917 13.85 -37.61 -17.83
CA ASP A 917 14.58 -36.36 -18.01
C ASP A 917 15.94 -36.69 -18.61
N VAL A 918 16.20 -36.11 -19.77
CA VAL A 918 17.34 -36.50 -20.57
C VAL A 918 18.22 -35.29 -20.83
N LEU A 919 19.52 -35.47 -20.60
CA LEU A 919 20.49 -34.45 -20.98
C LEU A 919 20.69 -34.51 -22.48
N ILE A 920 20.13 -33.53 -23.19
CA ILE A 920 20.39 -33.34 -24.61
C ILE A 920 21.75 -32.65 -24.74
N ILE A 921 22.65 -33.26 -25.49
CA ILE A 921 23.96 -32.73 -25.84
C ILE A 921 23.94 -32.33 -27.31
N VAL A 922 24.17 -31.05 -27.56
CA VAL A 922 24.32 -30.51 -28.90
C VAL A 922 25.79 -30.54 -29.24
N ARG A 923 26.14 -31.23 -30.33
CA ARG A 923 27.50 -31.28 -30.87
C ARG A 923 27.60 -30.45 -32.13
N GLY A 924 28.67 -29.66 -32.25
CA GLY A 924 29.00 -28.86 -33.41
C GLY A 924 30.25 -29.39 -34.10
N SER A 925 30.27 -29.38 -35.43
CA SER A 925 31.45 -29.64 -36.26
C SER A 925 31.62 -28.54 -37.30
N ARG A 926 32.82 -27.96 -37.42
CA ARG A 926 33.14 -26.91 -38.40
C ARG A 926 33.92 -27.50 -39.58
N ASP A 927 33.64 -27.04 -40.80
CA ASP A 927 34.35 -27.46 -42.01
C ASP A 927 35.88 -27.42 -41.83
N GLY A 928 36.53 -28.55 -42.10
CA GLY A 928 37.99 -28.73 -41.95
C GLY A 928 38.45 -29.38 -40.64
N PHE A 929 37.57 -29.56 -39.65
CA PHE A 929 37.85 -30.32 -38.42
C PHE A 929 37.05 -31.63 -38.42
N SER A 930 37.69 -32.76 -38.11
CA SER A 930 37.07 -34.09 -38.13
C SER A 930 36.43 -34.51 -36.81
N THR A 931 36.56 -33.70 -35.75
CA THR A 931 36.10 -34.01 -34.39
C THR A 931 34.91 -33.12 -34.01
N GLU A 932 33.78 -33.75 -33.68
CA GLU A 932 32.62 -33.08 -33.08
C GLU A 932 32.92 -32.63 -31.64
N ILE A 933 32.47 -31.42 -31.28
CA ILE A 933 32.66 -30.83 -29.94
C ILE A 933 31.29 -30.53 -29.31
N ASP A 934 31.12 -30.76 -28.01
CA ASP A 934 29.89 -30.45 -27.27
C ASP A 934 29.71 -28.91 -27.11
N VAL A 935 28.84 -28.32 -27.93
CA VAL A 935 28.58 -26.88 -28.02
C VAL A 935 27.37 -26.41 -27.21
N SER A 936 26.52 -27.31 -26.76
CA SER A 936 25.48 -26.98 -25.79
C SER A 936 25.03 -28.25 -25.09
N SER A 937 24.44 -28.09 -23.91
CA SER A 937 23.75 -29.19 -23.26
C SER A 937 22.68 -28.63 -22.36
N PHE A 938 21.46 -29.15 -22.46
CA PHE A 938 20.36 -28.76 -21.60
C PHE A 938 19.56 -29.99 -21.21
N LEU A 939 18.89 -29.91 -20.06
CA LEU A 939 18.03 -30.99 -19.58
C LEU A 939 16.65 -30.83 -20.22
N LEU A 940 16.26 -31.76 -21.08
CA LEU A 940 14.90 -31.83 -21.59
C LEU A 940 14.04 -32.50 -20.53
N LYS A 941 13.05 -31.76 -20.03
CA LYS A 941 12.16 -32.19 -18.95
C LYS A 941 11.03 -33.06 -19.51
N VAL A 942 10.90 -34.26 -18.99
CA VAL A 942 9.87 -35.24 -19.35
C VAL A 942 8.95 -35.49 -18.17
N ARG A 943 7.66 -35.18 -18.34
CA ARG A 943 6.65 -35.38 -17.29
C ARG A 943 6.54 -36.84 -16.88
N ALA A 944 6.15 -37.06 -15.63
CA ALA A 944 5.94 -38.39 -15.07
C ALA A 944 4.86 -39.18 -15.85
N TYR A 945 5.08 -40.49 -15.95
CA TYR A 945 4.13 -41.44 -16.52
C TYR A 945 2.88 -41.56 -15.63
N THR A 946 1.70 -41.41 -16.24
CA THR A 946 0.42 -41.30 -15.52
C THR A 946 -0.42 -42.58 -15.50
N GLY A 947 -0.04 -43.63 -16.23
CA GLY A 947 -0.81 -44.87 -16.36
C GLY A 947 -0.51 -45.94 -15.31
N LEU A 948 -0.25 -45.55 -14.05
CA LEU A 948 0.02 -46.50 -12.96
C LEU A 948 -1.28 -46.88 -12.20
N ILE A 949 -1.35 -48.13 -11.74
CA ILE A 949 -2.46 -48.73 -11.00
C ILE A 949 -2.22 -48.63 -9.48
N LEU A 950 -3.24 -48.20 -8.74
CA LEU A 950 -3.28 -48.13 -7.29
C LEU A 950 -4.15 -49.27 -6.73
N THR A 951 -3.59 -50.14 -5.89
CA THR A 951 -4.30 -51.30 -5.31
C THR A 951 -4.21 -51.30 -3.80
N ALA A 952 -5.34 -51.33 -3.10
CA ALA A 952 -5.38 -51.55 -1.66
C ALA A 952 -5.20 -53.03 -1.32
N SER A 953 -4.42 -53.34 -0.29
CA SER A 953 -4.22 -54.71 0.23
C SER A 953 -5.51 -55.35 0.75
N GLN A 954 -6.46 -54.55 1.22
CA GLN A 954 -7.77 -54.97 1.68
C GLN A 954 -8.80 -53.93 1.23
N SER A 955 -9.91 -54.36 0.62
CA SER A 955 -11.00 -53.46 0.23
C SER A 955 -11.91 -53.09 1.39
N ILE A 956 -11.87 -53.87 2.48
CA ILE A 956 -12.71 -53.69 3.69
C ILE A 956 -11.84 -53.89 4.92
N VAL A 957 -11.92 -52.96 5.87
CA VAL A 957 -11.14 -52.99 7.12
C VAL A 957 -12.01 -52.79 8.35
N ASP A 958 -11.52 -53.21 9.51
CA ASP A 958 -12.20 -52.94 10.79
C ASP A 958 -12.08 -51.45 11.18
N TYR A 959 -13.07 -50.95 11.92
CA TYR A 959 -13.08 -49.58 12.43
C TYR A 959 -11.82 -49.30 13.26
N GLY A 960 -11.07 -48.26 12.89
CA GLY A 960 -9.85 -47.88 13.60
C GLY A 960 -8.71 -48.90 13.46
N VAL A 961 -8.64 -49.63 12.34
CA VAL A 961 -7.54 -50.55 12.06
C VAL A 961 -6.20 -49.81 12.11
N THR A 962 -5.22 -50.37 12.82
CA THR A 962 -3.89 -49.78 12.97
C THR A 962 -2.74 -50.68 12.52
N THR A 963 -3.02 -51.80 11.86
CA THR A 963 -1.97 -52.74 11.38
C THR A 963 -2.43 -53.49 10.13
N GLY A 964 -1.51 -53.67 9.17
CA GLY A 964 -1.68 -54.63 8.06
C GLY A 964 -2.52 -54.12 6.89
N VAL A 965 -2.62 -52.79 6.73
CA VAL A 965 -3.32 -52.16 5.62
C VAL A 965 -2.33 -51.28 4.85
N ASN A 966 -2.08 -51.66 3.60
CA ASN A 966 -1.20 -50.96 2.68
C ASN A 966 -1.93 -50.61 1.38
N VAL A 967 -1.45 -49.56 0.72
CA VAL A 967 -1.82 -49.20 -0.66
C VAL A 967 -0.57 -49.32 -1.54
N THR A 968 -0.68 -50.06 -2.63
CA THR A 968 0.44 -50.35 -3.53
C THR A 968 0.23 -49.66 -4.89
N VAL A 969 1.26 -48.96 -5.37
CA VAL A 969 1.33 -48.45 -6.75
C VAL A 969 2.12 -49.45 -7.61
N SER A 970 1.53 -49.91 -8.70
CA SER A 970 2.15 -50.83 -9.69
C SER A 970 1.51 -50.64 -11.06
N ASN A 971 2.05 -51.18 -12.15
CA ASN A 971 1.37 -51.12 -13.46
C ASN A 971 1.52 -52.40 -14.31
N GLY A 972 2.36 -53.35 -13.91
CA GLY A 972 2.52 -54.62 -14.63
C GLY A 972 3.09 -54.54 -16.06
N ALA A 973 3.07 -53.38 -16.75
CA ALA A 973 3.50 -53.21 -18.15
C ALA A 973 4.50 -52.05 -18.39
N LEU A 974 4.40 -50.93 -17.65
CA LEU A 974 5.40 -49.84 -17.66
C LEU A 974 5.84 -49.48 -16.23
N PRO A 975 7.14 -49.25 -15.97
CA PRO A 975 7.69 -49.13 -14.62
C PRO A 975 7.34 -47.80 -13.92
N THR A 976 7.26 -47.82 -12.57
CA THR A 976 7.43 -46.62 -11.73
C THR A 976 8.79 -45.97 -12.02
N GLN A 977 8.93 -44.67 -11.80
CA GLN A 977 10.13 -43.93 -12.19
C GLN A 977 10.91 -43.48 -10.95
N LYS A 978 12.19 -43.83 -10.86
CA LYS A 978 13.10 -43.44 -9.78
C LYS A 978 13.23 -41.92 -9.65
N SER A 979 13.08 -41.21 -10.75
CA SER A 979 13.16 -39.75 -10.81
C SER A 979 11.89 -39.04 -10.29
N VAL A 980 10.83 -39.79 -9.97
CA VAL A 980 9.51 -39.28 -9.59
C VAL A 980 9.23 -39.59 -8.13
N ASP A 981 8.77 -38.56 -7.41
CA ASP A 981 8.21 -38.69 -6.08
C ASP A 981 6.70 -38.94 -6.18
N TYR A 982 6.24 -40.02 -5.54
CA TYR A 982 4.83 -40.39 -5.52
C TYR A 982 4.23 -40.04 -4.16
N HIS A 983 3.30 -39.11 -4.17
CA HIS A 983 2.62 -38.60 -2.99
C HIS A 983 1.26 -39.28 -2.86
N LEU A 984 1.06 -40.07 -1.80
CA LEU A 984 -0.24 -40.66 -1.50
C LEU A 984 -1.06 -39.67 -0.66
N PHE A 985 -2.19 -39.23 -1.21
CA PHE A 985 -3.18 -38.43 -0.53
C PHE A 985 -4.41 -39.27 -0.18
N TYR A 986 -5.10 -38.89 0.90
CA TYR A 986 -6.35 -39.51 1.29
C TYR A 986 -7.39 -38.47 1.73
N ARG A 987 -8.66 -38.83 1.65
CA ARG A 987 -9.78 -38.11 2.25
C ARG A 987 -10.96 -39.04 2.54
N PRO A 988 -11.85 -38.70 3.49
CA PRO A 988 -13.10 -39.43 3.64
C PRO A 988 -13.99 -39.26 2.39
N ILE A 989 -14.77 -40.30 2.08
CA ILE A 989 -15.76 -40.31 1.02
C ILE A 989 -17.06 -39.72 1.55
N SER A 990 -17.58 -38.73 0.85
CA SER A 990 -18.85 -38.13 1.19
C SER A 990 -20.03 -38.95 0.68
N ASP A 991 -21.15 -38.91 1.40
CA ASP A 991 -22.37 -39.64 1.06
C ASP A 991 -22.88 -39.46 -0.40
N PRO A 992 -22.86 -38.25 -1.02
CA PRO A 992 -23.32 -38.06 -2.39
C PRO A 992 -22.42 -38.68 -3.46
N GLU A 993 -21.23 -39.15 -3.08
CA GLU A 993 -20.28 -39.78 -3.99
C GLU A 993 -20.62 -41.25 -4.27
N PHE A 994 -21.40 -41.88 -3.38
CA PHE A 994 -21.90 -43.24 -3.60
C PHE A 994 -23.00 -43.27 -4.67
N VAL A 995 -22.88 -44.19 -5.62
CA VAL A 995 -23.80 -44.34 -6.74
C VAL A 995 -24.74 -45.51 -6.49
N HIS A 996 -26.02 -45.20 -6.26
CA HIS A 996 -27.06 -46.20 -6.05
C HIS A 996 -27.76 -46.57 -7.36
N HIS A 997 -28.20 -47.83 -7.45
CA HIS A 997 -28.73 -48.45 -8.67
C HIS A 997 -30.10 -47.90 -9.14
N LYS A 998 -30.60 -46.80 -8.54
CA LYS A 998 -31.93 -46.22 -8.81
C LYS A 998 -31.90 -44.95 -9.69
N LEU A 999 -30.72 -44.44 -10.04
CA LEU A 999 -30.54 -43.30 -10.93
C LEU A 999 -29.86 -43.73 -12.24
N THR A 1000 -30.02 -42.95 -13.31
CA THR A 1000 -29.28 -43.18 -14.57
C THR A 1000 -27.78 -43.20 -14.26
N PRO A 1001 -27.08 -44.34 -14.48
CA PRO A 1001 -25.72 -44.48 -14.01
C PRO A 1001 -24.78 -43.54 -14.79
N PRO A 1002 -23.83 -42.86 -14.12
CA PRO A 1002 -22.71 -42.20 -14.78
C PRO A 1002 -21.96 -43.17 -15.70
N PRO A 1003 -21.29 -42.71 -16.75
CA PRO A 1003 -20.51 -43.58 -17.62
C PRO A 1003 -19.43 -44.31 -16.82
N ALA A 1004 -19.15 -45.56 -17.19
CA ALA A 1004 -18.34 -46.48 -16.37
C ALA A 1004 -16.90 -45.99 -16.10
N ASN A 1005 -16.37 -45.07 -16.91
CA ASN A 1005 -15.07 -44.44 -16.74
C ASN A 1005 -15.03 -43.36 -15.64
N GLU A 1006 -16.19 -42.94 -15.11
CA GLU A 1006 -16.33 -41.98 -14.01
C GLU A 1006 -16.59 -42.66 -12.65
N LEU A 1007 -16.59 -44.00 -12.61
CA LEU A 1007 -16.93 -44.79 -11.43
C LEU A 1007 -15.75 -45.64 -10.95
N VAL A 1008 -15.55 -45.68 -9.64
CA VAL A 1008 -14.72 -46.67 -8.93
C VAL A 1008 -15.66 -47.69 -8.31
N THR A 1009 -15.56 -48.96 -8.71
CA THR A 1009 -16.46 -50.03 -8.23
C THR A 1009 -15.69 -51.10 -7.48
N MET A 1010 -16.24 -51.56 -6.36
CA MET A 1010 -15.62 -52.50 -5.43
C MET A 1010 -16.66 -53.43 -4.77
N ASP A 1011 -16.24 -54.61 -4.33
CA ASP A 1011 -17.10 -55.57 -3.61
C ASP A 1011 -17.18 -55.21 -2.12
N ASN A 1012 -18.38 -55.21 -1.54
CA ASN A 1012 -18.60 -55.01 -0.11
C ASN A 1012 -18.39 -56.26 0.76
N GLY A 1013 -17.86 -57.35 0.18
CA GLY A 1013 -17.53 -58.58 0.90
C GLY A 1013 -18.74 -59.45 1.23
N LEU A 1014 -19.94 -59.01 0.86
CA LEU A 1014 -21.21 -59.72 0.97
C LEU A 1014 -21.79 -60.08 -0.41
N GLY A 1015 -21.01 -59.90 -1.49
CA GLY A 1015 -21.40 -60.21 -2.86
C GLY A 1015 -22.20 -59.11 -3.56
N ALA A 1016 -22.16 -57.87 -3.05
CA ALA A 1016 -22.76 -56.70 -3.68
C ALA A 1016 -21.69 -55.65 -4.02
N ASN A 1017 -21.85 -55.01 -5.18
CA ASN A 1017 -20.92 -53.98 -5.65
C ASN A 1017 -21.31 -52.59 -5.12
N VAL A 1018 -20.33 -51.87 -4.61
CA VAL A 1018 -20.39 -50.47 -4.21
C VAL A 1018 -19.66 -49.64 -5.26
N SER A 1019 -20.30 -48.58 -5.76
CA SER A 1019 -19.70 -47.67 -6.75
C SER A 1019 -19.60 -46.26 -6.17
N VAL A 1020 -18.45 -45.62 -6.35
CA VAL A 1020 -18.14 -44.26 -5.91
C VAL A 1020 -17.71 -43.42 -7.12
N LEU A 1021 -18.05 -42.14 -7.15
CA LEU A 1021 -17.63 -41.22 -8.22
C LEU A 1021 -16.13 -40.94 -8.18
N LYS A 1022 -15.54 -40.82 -9.36
CA LYS A 1022 -14.16 -40.40 -9.53
C LYS A 1022 -14.03 -38.88 -9.28
N PRO A 1023 -13.05 -38.41 -8.47
CA PRO A 1023 -12.76 -36.99 -8.28
C PRO A 1023 -12.25 -36.33 -9.57
N ALA A 1024 -12.55 -35.04 -9.74
CA ALA A 1024 -12.05 -34.23 -10.85
C ALA A 1024 -10.52 -34.05 -10.76
N VAL A 1025 -9.86 -33.94 -11.92
CA VAL A 1025 -8.41 -33.74 -12.00
C VAL A 1025 -8.06 -32.28 -11.60
N PRO A 1026 -7.22 -32.05 -10.56
CA PRO A 1026 -6.74 -30.72 -10.16
C PRO A 1026 -5.93 -30.06 -11.26
N THR A 1027 -5.99 -28.73 -11.32
CA THR A 1027 -5.26 -27.88 -12.27
C THR A 1027 -4.22 -26.97 -11.60
N THR A 1028 -3.79 -27.25 -10.37
CA THR A 1028 -3.03 -26.30 -9.52
C THR A 1028 -1.52 -26.58 -9.41
N ALA A 1029 -0.76 -25.52 -9.13
CA ALA A 1029 0.71 -25.49 -9.16
C ALA A 1029 1.43 -26.01 -7.88
N ASP A 1030 0.70 -26.26 -6.78
CA ASP A 1030 1.27 -26.40 -5.43
C ASP A 1030 1.35 -27.85 -4.89
N ASN A 1031 1.45 -28.86 -5.75
CA ASN A 1031 1.58 -30.28 -5.35
C ASN A 1031 0.46 -30.83 -4.44
N THR A 1032 -0.69 -30.15 -4.36
CA THR A 1032 -1.84 -30.53 -3.54
C THR A 1032 -3.10 -30.73 -4.40
N PRO A 1033 -3.83 -31.84 -4.25
CA PRO A 1033 -5.11 -32.03 -4.92
C PRO A 1033 -6.14 -30.97 -4.46
N GLN A 1034 -6.97 -30.48 -5.38
CA GLN A 1034 -8.07 -29.57 -5.04
C GLN A 1034 -9.06 -30.24 -4.06
N ALA A 1035 -9.62 -29.45 -3.15
CA ALA A 1035 -10.66 -29.91 -2.23
C ALA A 1035 -11.89 -30.43 -3.00
N TYR A 1036 -12.53 -31.49 -2.47
CA TYR A 1036 -13.78 -31.98 -3.02
C TYR A 1036 -14.92 -31.02 -2.63
N ASN A 1037 -15.45 -30.32 -3.63
CA ASN A 1037 -16.54 -29.35 -3.47
C ASN A 1037 -17.83 -29.89 -4.10
N ALA A 1038 -18.80 -30.25 -3.27
CA ALA A 1038 -20.15 -30.60 -3.72
C ALA A 1038 -21.19 -30.03 -2.75
N ALA A 1039 -21.81 -28.91 -3.13
CA ALA A 1039 -22.91 -28.34 -2.36
C ALA A 1039 -24.02 -29.38 -2.16
N PRO A 1040 -24.56 -29.56 -0.93
CA PRO A 1040 -24.48 -28.67 0.22
C PRO A 1040 -23.41 -29.03 1.28
N ILE A 1041 -22.36 -29.76 0.90
CA ILE A 1041 -21.33 -30.25 1.84
C ILE A 1041 -20.11 -29.33 1.79
N GLU A 1042 -19.55 -29.04 2.97
CA GLU A 1042 -18.28 -28.30 3.12
C GLU A 1042 -17.14 -28.94 2.30
N PRO A 1043 -16.22 -28.14 1.75
CA PRO A 1043 -15.04 -28.62 1.04
C PRO A 1043 -14.25 -29.68 1.84
N ILE A 1044 -14.07 -30.87 1.28
CA ILE A 1044 -13.24 -31.92 1.90
C ILE A 1044 -11.83 -31.86 1.31
N ASN A 1045 -10.86 -31.43 2.13
CA ASN A 1045 -9.45 -31.36 1.74
C ASN A 1045 -8.80 -32.75 1.67
N TYR A 1046 -7.89 -32.93 0.71
CA TYR A 1046 -7.00 -34.08 0.65
C TYR A 1046 -5.84 -33.90 1.66
N GLN A 1047 -5.55 -34.94 2.42
CA GLN A 1047 -4.42 -34.97 3.35
C GLN A 1047 -3.31 -35.86 2.81
N LEU A 1048 -2.06 -35.41 2.92
CA LEU A 1048 -0.90 -36.22 2.53
C LEU A 1048 -0.67 -37.32 3.56
N VAL A 1049 -0.62 -38.57 3.12
CA VAL A 1049 -0.21 -39.73 3.94
C VAL A 1049 1.31 -39.75 4.04
N SER A 1050 1.97 -39.91 2.89
CA SER A 1050 3.42 -39.99 2.77
C SER A 1050 3.85 -39.86 1.31
N THR A 1051 5.14 -39.61 1.13
CA THR A 1051 5.81 -39.53 -0.16
C THR A 1051 6.80 -40.68 -0.25
N LEU A 1052 6.76 -41.45 -1.35
CA LEU A 1052 7.72 -42.51 -1.63
C LEU A 1052 8.36 -42.28 -2.99
N SER A 1053 9.68 -42.53 -3.07
CA SER A 1053 10.45 -42.52 -4.31
C SER A 1053 10.94 -43.95 -4.58
N PRO A 1054 10.80 -44.50 -5.80
CA PRO A 1054 11.34 -45.81 -6.15
C PRO A 1054 12.87 -45.84 -6.00
N ALA A 1055 13.44 -46.95 -5.54
CA ALA A 1055 14.90 -47.09 -5.47
C ALA A 1055 15.49 -47.29 -6.89
N ASN A 1056 14.77 -48.03 -7.72
CA ASN A 1056 15.00 -48.21 -9.14
C ASN A 1056 13.69 -48.09 -9.93
N ASP A 1057 13.81 -47.83 -11.23
CA ASP A 1057 12.66 -47.83 -12.13
C ASP A 1057 11.98 -49.22 -12.09
N GLY A 1058 10.67 -49.23 -11.84
CA GLY A 1058 9.85 -50.43 -11.84
C GLY A 1058 9.60 -51.05 -10.47
N ASP A 1059 10.16 -50.47 -9.40
CA ASP A 1059 9.85 -50.92 -8.04
C ASP A 1059 8.39 -50.65 -7.67
N ASN A 1060 7.70 -51.65 -7.13
CA ASN A 1060 6.37 -51.45 -6.55
C ASN A 1060 6.49 -50.58 -5.30
N LEU A 1061 5.70 -49.51 -5.22
CA LEU A 1061 5.67 -48.63 -4.05
C LEU A 1061 4.56 -49.06 -3.12
N VAL A 1062 4.92 -49.43 -1.89
CA VAL A 1062 3.97 -49.86 -0.86
C VAL A 1062 3.88 -48.78 0.21
N PHE A 1063 2.75 -48.08 0.26
CA PHE A 1063 2.42 -47.11 1.28
C PHE A 1063 1.77 -47.81 2.47
N ASP A 1064 2.42 -47.76 3.63
CA ASP A 1064 1.82 -48.20 4.89
C ASP A 1064 0.86 -47.12 5.41
N ILE A 1065 -0.42 -47.46 5.49
CA ILE A 1065 -1.47 -46.56 5.96
C ILE A 1065 -1.98 -46.93 7.35
N SER A 1066 -1.29 -47.84 8.03
CA SER A 1066 -1.65 -48.35 9.37
C SER A 1066 -1.75 -47.24 10.43
N ALA A 1067 -1.07 -46.10 10.26
CA ALA A 1067 -1.13 -44.98 11.20
C ALA A 1067 -2.41 -44.11 11.07
N LEU A 1068 -3.20 -44.27 10.01
CA LEU A 1068 -4.34 -43.39 9.73
C LEU A 1068 -5.57 -43.66 10.60
N ASN A 1069 -5.63 -44.80 11.32
CA ASN A 1069 -6.74 -45.16 12.21
C ASN A 1069 -8.12 -44.98 11.54
N LEU A 1070 -8.31 -45.54 10.34
CA LEU A 1070 -9.44 -45.25 9.44
C LEU A 1070 -10.80 -45.43 10.14
N PRO A 1071 -11.53 -44.34 10.47
CA PRO A 1071 -12.85 -44.44 11.10
C PRO A 1071 -14.00 -44.39 10.08
N GLU A 1072 -13.71 -43.93 8.87
CA GLU A 1072 -14.67 -43.64 7.80
C GLU A 1072 -14.25 -44.31 6.49
N ASP A 1073 -15.19 -44.40 5.54
CA ASP A 1073 -14.88 -44.92 4.20
C ASP A 1073 -13.97 -43.91 3.49
N THR A 1074 -12.82 -44.37 3.00
CA THR A 1074 -11.71 -43.48 2.64
C THR A 1074 -11.29 -43.69 1.19
N LEU A 1075 -11.07 -42.59 0.48
CA LEU A 1075 -10.53 -42.55 -0.87
C LEU A 1075 -9.06 -42.15 -0.85
N PHE A 1076 -8.25 -42.89 -1.59
CA PHE A 1076 -6.81 -42.67 -1.77
C PHE A 1076 -6.49 -42.31 -3.21
N MET A 1077 -5.58 -41.35 -3.38
CA MET A 1077 -5.14 -40.82 -4.66
C MET A 1077 -3.63 -40.65 -4.64
N VAL A 1078 -2.95 -40.93 -5.75
CA VAL A 1078 -1.52 -40.67 -5.88
C VAL A 1078 -1.25 -39.56 -6.88
N VAL A 1079 -0.43 -38.60 -6.45
CA VAL A 1079 0.11 -37.52 -7.27
C VAL A 1079 1.58 -37.79 -7.51
N ALA A 1080 1.99 -37.81 -8.78
CA ALA A 1080 3.38 -37.88 -9.17
C ALA A 1080 3.94 -36.45 -9.31
N SER A 1081 5.04 -36.17 -8.61
CA SER A 1081 5.81 -34.94 -8.79
C SER A 1081 7.24 -35.27 -9.18
N LYS A 1082 7.87 -34.37 -9.93
CA LYS A 1082 9.23 -34.52 -10.42
C LYS A 1082 9.98 -33.22 -10.19
N ASN A 1083 11.17 -33.32 -9.60
CA ASN A 1083 11.92 -32.14 -9.16
C ASN A 1083 12.27 -31.24 -10.36
N GLY A 1084 11.95 -29.94 -10.28
CA GLY A 1084 12.22 -28.97 -11.34
C GLY A 1084 11.17 -28.87 -12.45
N HIS A 1085 10.02 -29.54 -12.33
CA HIS A 1085 8.90 -29.45 -13.30
C HIS A 1085 7.88 -28.37 -12.94
N THR A 1086 7.14 -27.87 -13.94
CA THR A 1086 6.22 -26.72 -13.76
C THR A 1086 4.85 -27.10 -13.19
N ALA A 1087 4.45 -28.37 -13.27
CA ALA A 1087 3.21 -28.85 -12.64
C ALA A 1087 3.24 -30.36 -12.29
N PRO A 1088 2.78 -30.76 -11.10
CA PRO A 1088 2.57 -32.17 -10.73
C PRO A 1088 1.43 -32.81 -11.53
N ARG A 1089 1.39 -34.15 -11.63
CA ARG A 1089 0.30 -34.86 -12.31
C ARG A 1089 -0.34 -35.93 -11.44
N ILE A 1090 -1.67 -36.01 -11.52
CA ILE A 1090 -2.38 -37.20 -11.04
C ILE A 1090 -2.09 -38.36 -11.98
N LEU A 1091 -1.85 -39.54 -11.40
CA LEU A 1091 -1.89 -40.79 -12.11
C LEU A 1091 -3.34 -41.03 -12.57
N ASN A 1092 -3.71 -40.62 -13.77
CA ASN A 1092 -5.05 -40.83 -14.31
C ASN A 1092 -4.94 -41.02 -15.82
N ASP A 1093 -5.01 -42.27 -16.27
CA ASP A 1093 -5.10 -42.64 -17.68
C ASP A 1093 -6.55 -42.76 -18.20
N GLY A 1094 -7.53 -42.36 -17.39
CA GLY A 1094 -8.95 -42.53 -17.69
C GLY A 1094 -9.51 -43.92 -17.32
N SER A 1095 -8.71 -44.84 -16.77
CA SER A 1095 -9.17 -46.12 -16.24
C SER A 1095 -9.58 -46.04 -14.75
N SER A 1096 -10.34 -47.02 -14.27
CA SER A 1096 -10.78 -47.15 -12.86
C SER A 1096 -9.65 -47.53 -11.88
N SER A 1097 -8.42 -47.66 -12.38
CA SER A 1097 -7.34 -48.36 -11.68
C SER A 1097 -6.42 -47.44 -10.88
N THR A 1098 -6.55 -46.11 -10.98
CA THR A 1098 -5.58 -45.18 -10.40
C THR A 1098 -5.98 -44.56 -9.05
N ILE A 1099 -7.15 -44.94 -8.53
CA ILE A 1099 -7.69 -44.54 -7.22
C ILE A 1099 -8.02 -45.81 -6.45
N ALA A 1100 -7.68 -45.83 -5.16
CA ALA A 1100 -8.01 -46.91 -4.26
C ALA A 1100 -9.05 -46.43 -3.26
N VAL A 1101 -10.06 -47.26 -3.00
CA VAL A 1101 -11.06 -46.99 -1.97
C VAL A 1101 -10.98 -48.10 -0.95
N ILE A 1102 -11.10 -47.74 0.32
CA ILE A 1102 -11.15 -48.67 1.44
C ILE A 1102 -12.44 -48.39 2.20
N LEU A 1103 -13.26 -49.44 2.36
CA LEU A 1103 -14.48 -49.38 3.14
C LEU A 1103 -14.18 -49.79 4.58
N THR A 1104 -14.75 -49.09 5.54
CA THR A 1104 -14.49 -49.31 6.97
C THR A 1104 -15.74 -49.93 7.61
N LYS A 1105 -15.61 -50.96 8.44
CA LYS A 1105 -16.75 -51.50 9.20
C LYS A 1105 -17.26 -50.47 10.22
N PRO A 1106 -18.52 -50.57 10.68
CA PRO A 1106 -19.01 -49.77 11.80
C PRO A 1106 -18.17 -49.92 13.08
N ASP A 1107 -18.18 -48.92 13.95
CA ASP A 1107 -17.55 -48.97 15.27
C ASP A 1107 -18.09 -50.15 16.09
N PRO A 1108 -17.22 -51.07 16.58
CA PRO A 1108 -17.64 -52.20 17.40
C PRO A 1108 -18.10 -51.82 18.82
N SER A 1109 -17.77 -50.62 19.33
CA SER A 1109 -17.91 -50.30 20.76
C SER A 1109 -18.73 -49.04 21.10
N PRO A 1110 -19.88 -48.75 20.45
CA PRO A 1110 -20.71 -47.63 20.85
C PRO A 1110 -21.38 -47.90 22.22
N THR A 1111 -21.41 -46.88 23.07
CA THR A 1111 -22.08 -46.95 24.37
C THR A 1111 -23.60 -46.94 24.22
N PHE A 1112 -24.35 -47.64 25.08
CA PHE A 1112 -25.82 -47.63 25.03
C PHE A 1112 -26.46 -47.73 26.43
N VAL A 1113 -27.67 -47.19 26.56
CA VAL A 1113 -28.51 -47.22 27.76
C VAL A 1113 -29.80 -47.97 27.44
N ILE A 1114 -30.24 -48.81 28.37
CA ILE A 1114 -31.52 -49.54 28.26
C ILE A 1114 -32.50 -48.91 29.25
N ASP A 1115 -33.68 -48.49 28.77
CA ASP A 1115 -34.75 -47.92 29.60
C ASP A 1115 -36.09 -48.64 29.35
N PRO A 1116 -36.76 -49.18 30.38
CA PRO A 1116 -36.30 -49.31 31.78
C PRO A 1116 -35.25 -50.41 31.96
N SER A 1117 -34.31 -50.22 32.89
CA SER A 1117 -33.36 -51.25 33.34
C SER A 1117 -33.49 -51.46 34.86
N PRO A 1118 -33.90 -52.64 35.36
CA PRO A 1118 -34.22 -53.86 34.61
C PRO A 1118 -35.55 -53.75 33.84
N VAL A 1119 -35.63 -54.40 32.68
CA VAL A 1119 -36.84 -54.41 31.84
C VAL A 1119 -37.94 -55.22 32.54
N VAL A 1120 -39.08 -54.59 32.82
CA VAL A 1120 -40.22 -55.22 33.49
C VAL A 1120 -41.13 -55.88 32.44
N SER A 1121 -41.67 -57.08 32.74
CA SER A 1121 -42.61 -57.79 31.88
C SER A 1121 -43.78 -56.89 31.44
N GLY A 1122 -44.07 -56.86 30.14
CA GLY A 1122 -45.13 -56.02 29.57
C GLY A 1122 -44.73 -54.57 29.23
N THR A 1123 -43.44 -54.21 29.35
CA THR A 1123 -42.92 -52.90 28.91
C THR A 1123 -42.18 -52.97 27.58
N ILE A 1124 -42.15 -51.85 26.86
CA ILE A 1124 -41.31 -51.63 25.68
C ILE A 1124 -39.94 -51.18 26.19
N ALA A 1125 -38.90 -51.98 25.92
CA ALA A 1125 -37.52 -51.57 26.17
C ALA A 1125 -37.06 -50.60 25.08
N LYS A 1126 -36.48 -49.47 25.49
CA LYS A 1126 -35.79 -48.49 24.65
C LYS A 1126 -34.30 -48.69 24.79
N ILE A 1127 -33.61 -48.89 23.66
CA ILE A 1127 -32.15 -48.98 23.62
C ILE A 1127 -31.63 -47.70 23.00
N THR A 1128 -31.03 -46.85 23.83
CA THR A 1128 -30.50 -45.56 23.45
C THR A 1128 -28.99 -45.65 23.26
N VAL A 1129 -28.52 -45.68 22.02
CA VAL A 1129 -27.11 -45.59 21.65
C VAL A 1129 -26.63 -44.18 21.93
N GLN A 1130 -25.63 -44.03 22.80
CA GLN A 1130 -24.97 -42.78 23.16
C GLN A 1130 -23.78 -42.55 22.23
N ASN A 1131 -23.68 -41.35 21.66
CA ASN A 1131 -22.74 -40.93 20.63
C ASN A 1131 -22.75 -41.85 19.38
N PRO A 1132 -23.88 -41.97 18.67
CA PRO A 1132 -23.96 -42.83 17.47
C PRO A 1132 -22.93 -42.38 16.41
N GLN A 1133 -22.31 -43.34 15.74
CA GLN A 1133 -21.39 -43.07 14.63
C GLN A 1133 -22.14 -42.40 13.48
N ASN A 1134 -21.56 -41.32 12.94
CA ASN A 1134 -22.16 -40.58 11.84
C ASN A 1134 -22.31 -41.48 10.60
N GLY A 1135 -23.45 -41.41 9.91
CA GLY A 1135 -23.72 -42.22 8.71
C GLY A 1135 -24.04 -43.71 8.95
N VAL A 1136 -24.12 -44.18 10.20
CA VAL A 1136 -24.44 -45.58 10.55
C VAL A 1136 -25.88 -45.70 11.06
N LYS A 1137 -26.62 -46.70 10.56
CA LYS A 1137 -27.95 -47.05 11.05
C LYS A 1137 -27.85 -48.17 12.08
N TYR A 1138 -28.58 -48.04 13.17
CA TYR A 1138 -28.66 -49.06 14.22
C TYR A 1138 -30.04 -49.74 14.21
N TYR A 1139 -30.05 -51.06 14.24
CA TYR A 1139 -31.26 -51.88 14.22
C TYR A 1139 -31.25 -52.94 15.31
N LEU A 1140 -32.43 -53.35 15.76
CA LEU A 1140 -32.60 -54.55 16.56
C LEU A 1140 -32.99 -55.71 15.65
N GLU A 1141 -32.15 -56.72 15.59
CA GLU A 1141 -32.39 -57.97 14.87
C GLU A 1141 -32.83 -59.06 15.85
N TYR A 1142 -33.93 -59.75 15.55
CA TYR A 1142 -34.31 -60.94 16.31
C TYR A 1142 -33.42 -62.14 15.96
N GLU A 1143 -32.83 -62.77 16.96
CA GLU A 1143 -32.00 -63.96 16.76
C GLU A 1143 -32.78 -65.11 16.10
N SER A 1144 -34.06 -65.29 16.46
CA SER A 1144 -34.88 -66.41 15.99
C SER A 1144 -35.25 -66.39 14.50
N ASN A 1145 -35.29 -65.21 13.86
CA ASN A 1145 -35.78 -65.09 12.48
C ASN A 1145 -35.08 -64.02 11.63
N LYS A 1146 -34.02 -63.39 12.15
CA LYS A 1146 -33.23 -62.36 11.46
C LYS A 1146 -34.04 -61.16 10.94
N LYS A 1147 -35.25 -60.93 11.48
CA LYS A 1147 -36.04 -59.74 11.13
C LYS A 1147 -35.46 -58.52 11.84
N LYS A 1148 -35.05 -57.52 11.06
CA LYS A 1148 -34.59 -56.20 11.52
C LYS A 1148 -35.76 -55.29 11.89
N GLN A 1149 -35.67 -54.61 13.04
CA GLN A 1149 -36.56 -53.51 13.42
C GLN A 1149 -35.89 -52.17 13.12
N VAL A 1150 -36.56 -51.38 12.28
CA VAL A 1150 -36.03 -50.12 11.73
C VAL A 1150 -36.60 -48.92 12.50
N ALA A 1151 -35.75 -47.94 12.85
CA ALA A 1151 -36.21 -46.60 13.20
C ALA A 1151 -36.96 -45.97 12.01
N LYS A 1152 -38.03 -45.19 12.24
CA LYS A 1152 -38.72 -44.48 11.15
C LYS A 1152 -37.82 -43.37 10.63
N ILE A 1153 -37.40 -43.46 9.37
CA ILE A 1153 -36.58 -42.46 8.68
C ILE A 1153 -37.35 -42.01 7.44
N PHE A 1154 -37.50 -40.70 7.22
CA PHE A 1154 -38.12 -40.13 6.02
C PHE A 1154 -37.08 -39.40 5.17
N HIS A 1155 -37.18 -39.52 3.85
CA HIS A 1155 -36.37 -38.77 2.89
C HIS A 1155 -37.00 -37.40 2.63
N ASP A 1156 -36.22 -36.32 2.79
CA ASP A 1156 -36.61 -35.00 2.32
C ASP A 1156 -36.45 -34.94 0.79
N ARG A 1157 -37.51 -34.60 0.05
CA ARG A 1157 -37.59 -34.80 -1.41
C ARG A 1157 -37.10 -33.60 -2.23
N THR A 1158 -36.67 -32.50 -1.61
CA THR A 1158 -36.61 -31.18 -2.29
C THR A 1158 -35.24 -30.60 -2.61
N THR A 1159 -34.10 -31.14 -2.13
CA THR A 1159 -32.83 -30.35 -2.11
C THR A 1159 -31.60 -30.93 -2.83
N SER A 1160 -31.67 -32.03 -3.59
CA SER A 1160 -30.52 -32.50 -4.39
C SER A 1160 -30.91 -33.26 -5.68
N PRO A 1161 -30.15 -33.11 -6.79
CA PRO A 1161 -30.35 -33.89 -8.02
C PRO A 1161 -29.95 -35.37 -7.89
N ARG A 1162 -29.15 -35.76 -6.88
CA ARG A 1162 -28.82 -37.17 -6.58
C ARG A 1162 -29.55 -37.60 -5.30
N LYS A 1163 -30.66 -38.31 -5.50
CA LYS A 1163 -31.79 -38.41 -4.55
C LYS A 1163 -31.73 -39.51 -3.49
N ASP A 1164 -30.58 -40.14 -3.23
CA ASP A 1164 -30.54 -41.42 -2.50
C ASP A 1164 -29.56 -41.48 -1.30
N GLY A 1165 -28.83 -40.39 -0.96
CA GLY A 1165 -27.82 -40.40 0.11
C GLY A 1165 -28.37 -40.35 1.54
N VAL A 1166 -27.69 -41.03 2.49
CA VAL A 1166 -28.09 -41.15 3.90
C VAL A 1166 -28.04 -39.81 4.64
N GLY A 1167 -27.08 -38.94 4.33
CA GLY A 1167 -27.00 -37.57 4.85
C GLY A 1167 -28.19 -36.64 4.55
N TYR A 1168 -29.14 -37.09 3.71
CA TYR A 1168 -30.38 -36.38 3.38
C TYR A 1168 -31.63 -36.97 4.06
N SER A 1169 -31.44 -37.89 5.02
CA SER A 1169 -32.53 -38.61 5.67
C SER A 1169 -32.83 -38.01 7.06
N LYS A 1170 -34.04 -37.47 7.27
CA LYS A 1170 -34.49 -36.96 8.58
C LYS A 1170 -35.07 -38.10 9.43
N ILE A 1171 -34.64 -38.20 10.69
CA ILE A 1171 -35.22 -39.10 11.69
C ILE A 1171 -36.31 -38.33 12.45
N GLU A 1172 -37.47 -38.94 12.65
CA GLU A 1172 -38.65 -38.29 13.26
C GLU A 1172 -38.53 -38.22 14.79
N VAL A 1173 -37.74 -37.26 15.31
CA VAL A 1173 -37.99 -36.51 16.56
C VAL A 1173 -37.27 -35.17 16.41
N ASP A 1174 -37.99 -34.05 16.57
CA ASP A 1174 -37.48 -32.67 16.49
C ASP A 1174 -36.03 -32.52 17.02
N PHE A 1175 -35.08 -32.16 16.16
CA PHE A 1175 -33.96 -31.22 16.39
C PHE A 1175 -33.15 -31.04 15.08
N ALA A 1176 -32.57 -29.85 14.92
CA ALA A 1176 -32.15 -29.20 13.68
C ALA A 1176 -31.05 -29.91 12.86
N THR A 1177 -31.11 -29.75 11.53
CA THR A 1177 -29.96 -29.93 10.62
C THR A 1177 -29.27 -28.58 10.43
N GLY A 1178 -28.02 -28.51 10.87
CA GLY A 1178 -27.16 -27.32 10.86
C GLY A 1178 -26.18 -27.48 12.01
N GLU A 1179 -24.90 -27.19 11.78
CA GLU A 1179 -23.77 -27.47 12.68
C GLU A 1179 -24.10 -27.37 14.19
N ALA A 1180 -23.78 -28.46 14.90
CA ALA A 1180 -23.61 -28.56 16.35
C ALA A 1180 -24.70 -27.96 17.27
N ILE A 1181 -25.79 -28.71 17.52
CA ILE A 1181 -26.49 -28.69 18.83
C ILE A 1181 -26.95 -30.11 19.24
N GLY A 1182 -26.07 -30.85 19.94
CA GLY A 1182 -26.37 -31.49 21.23
C GLY A 1182 -27.59 -32.40 21.41
N THR A 1183 -27.84 -33.41 20.57
CA THR A 1183 -28.45 -34.66 21.07
C THR A 1183 -27.57 -35.86 20.72
N ASN A 1184 -26.69 -36.21 21.66
CA ASN A 1184 -25.72 -37.29 21.61
C ASN A 1184 -26.33 -38.70 21.68
N SER A 1185 -27.56 -38.94 21.21
CA SER A 1185 -28.14 -40.27 21.36
C SER A 1185 -29.23 -40.65 20.37
N LEU A 1186 -29.17 -41.89 19.86
CA LEU A 1186 -30.17 -42.51 18.98
C LEU A 1186 -30.92 -43.61 19.72
N THR A 1187 -32.25 -43.58 19.72
CA THR A 1187 -33.07 -44.59 20.43
C THR A 1187 -33.76 -45.56 19.47
N VAL A 1188 -33.60 -46.86 19.71
CA VAL A 1188 -34.30 -47.95 19.01
C VAL A 1188 -35.22 -48.65 20.01
N GLU A 1189 -36.52 -48.72 19.70
CA GLU A 1189 -37.53 -49.31 20.57
C GLU A 1189 -37.89 -50.74 20.17
N THR A 1190 -38.18 -51.59 21.15
CA THR A 1190 -38.81 -52.89 20.90
C THR A 1190 -40.27 -52.69 20.49
N ARG A 1191 -40.64 -52.95 19.22
CA ARG A 1191 -41.99 -52.66 18.67
C ARG A 1191 -43.19 -53.17 19.50
N ASN A 1192 -42.99 -54.20 20.33
CA ASN A 1192 -44.02 -54.81 21.16
C ASN A 1192 -43.48 -55.03 22.58
N PRO A 1193 -44.34 -54.97 23.61
CA PRO A 1193 -44.00 -55.33 24.98
C PRO A 1193 -43.28 -56.68 25.08
N ILE A 1194 -42.20 -56.74 25.87
CA ILE A 1194 -41.49 -58.00 26.12
C ILE A 1194 -42.32 -58.84 27.10
N THR A 1195 -42.96 -59.89 26.57
CA THR A 1195 -43.88 -60.79 27.30
C THR A 1195 -43.37 -62.23 27.41
N THR A 1196 -42.32 -62.59 26.66
CA THR A 1196 -41.61 -63.87 26.72
C THR A 1196 -40.11 -63.62 26.61
N ALA A 1197 -39.28 -64.56 27.07
CA ALA A 1197 -37.84 -64.45 26.93
C ALA A 1197 -37.46 -64.31 25.45
N LYS A 1198 -36.62 -63.32 25.12
CA LYS A 1198 -36.20 -63.01 23.75
C LYS A 1198 -34.74 -62.61 23.72
N VAL A 1199 -34.04 -63.06 22.68
CA VAL A 1199 -32.68 -62.62 22.37
C VAL A 1199 -32.74 -61.69 21.15
N MET A 1200 -32.17 -60.50 21.28
CA MET A 1200 -32.11 -59.50 20.22
C MET A 1200 -30.68 -59.00 20.06
N ASN A 1201 -30.24 -58.84 18.82
CA ASN A 1201 -28.91 -58.34 18.48
C ASN A 1201 -29.03 -56.88 18.04
N LEU A 1202 -28.17 -56.01 18.55
CA LEU A 1202 -27.97 -54.67 18.03
C LEU A 1202 -27.01 -54.75 16.84
N ILE A 1203 -27.51 -54.44 15.65
CA ILE A 1203 -26.74 -54.41 14.41
C ILE A 1203 -26.51 -52.95 14.01
N ALA A 1204 -25.27 -52.57 13.76
CA ALA A 1204 -24.92 -51.36 13.03
C ALA A 1204 -24.73 -51.70 11.55
N GLU A 1205 -25.28 -50.86 10.67
CA GLU A 1205 -25.20 -51.01 9.22
C GLU A 1205 -24.83 -49.67 8.60
N LYS A 1206 -23.83 -49.66 7.73
CA LYS A 1206 -23.57 -48.54 6.83
C LYS A 1206 -24.49 -48.65 5.62
N PRO A 1207 -25.46 -47.75 5.42
CA PRO A 1207 -26.49 -47.97 4.41
C PRO A 1207 -25.96 -47.79 2.98
N GLN A 1208 -24.86 -47.04 2.82
CA GLN A 1208 -24.24 -46.78 1.53
C GLN A 1208 -23.48 -47.98 0.98
N THR A 1209 -22.84 -48.73 1.87
CA THR A 1209 -21.98 -49.87 1.53
C THR A 1209 -22.65 -51.22 1.81
N GLY A 1210 -23.69 -51.24 2.64
CA GLY A 1210 -24.35 -52.46 3.12
C GLY A 1210 -23.51 -53.27 4.12
N ILE A 1211 -22.41 -52.70 4.63
CA ILE A 1211 -21.54 -53.38 5.59
C ILE A 1211 -22.19 -53.33 6.98
N GLU A 1212 -22.31 -54.51 7.60
CA GLU A 1212 -22.98 -54.71 8.88
C GLU A 1212 -22.02 -55.23 9.96
N LEU A 1213 -22.26 -54.81 11.20
CA LEU A 1213 -21.56 -55.31 12.38
C LEU A 1213 -22.55 -55.53 13.54
N GLN A 1214 -22.48 -56.70 14.17
CA GLN A 1214 -23.19 -56.96 15.41
C GLN A 1214 -22.43 -56.33 16.58
N ILE A 1215 -23.03 -55.33 17.22
CA ILE A 1215 -22.44 -54.57 18.33
C ILE A 1215 -22.67 -55.25 19.67
N ALA A 1216 -23.91 -55.67 19.93
CA ALA A 1216 -24.31 -56.20 21.22
C ALA A 1216 -25.42 -57.25 21.06
N GLN A 1217 -25.52 -58.15 22.04
CA GLN A 1217 -26.62 -59.11 22.15
C GLN A 1217 -27.31 -58.92 23.49
N PHE A 1218 -28.62 -58.75 23.45
CA PHE A 1218 -29.48 -58.55 24.60
C PHE A 1218 -30.34 -59.79 24.83
N THR A 1219 -30.19 -60.39 26.01
CA THR A 1219 -31.08 -61.45 26.47
C THR A 1219 -32.08 -60.87 27.46
N PHE A 1220 -33.33 -60.72 27.03
CA PHE A 1220 -34.41 -60.28 27.89
C PHE A 1220 -35.02 -61.50 28.57
N ASN A 1221 -34.79 -61.63 29.87
CA ASN A 1221 -35.42 -62.65 30.71
C ASN A 1221 -36.71 -62.09 31.32
N VAL A 1222 -37.79 -62.87 31.28
CA VAL A 1222 -39.06 -62.51 31.92
C VAL A 1222 -39.05 -63.16 33.31
N SER A 1223 -38.97 -62.35 34.36
CA SER A 1223 -39.21 -62.80 35.75
C SER A 1223 -40.70 -62.74 36.07
#